data_AF-A0A3B3UV51-F1
#
_entry.id   AF-A0A3B3UV51-F1
#
_cell.length_a   1.000
_cell.length_b   1.000
_cell.length_c   1.000
_cell.angle_alpha   90.00
_cell.angle_beta   90.00
_cell.angle_gamma   90.00
#
_symmetry.space_group_name_H-M   'P 1'
#
loop_
_entity.id
_entity.type
_entity.pdbx_description
1 polymer ?
#
loop_
_entity_poly.entity_id
_entity_poly.type
_entity_poly.pdbx_seq_one_letter_code
_entity_poly.pdbx_strand_id
1 'polypeptide(L)'
;MAETGAIDEGFYSRQLYVLGHEAMRRMATAEVLIAGMKGLGVEIAKNVILSGVKSVTVQDEGQADWSDLSSQFFLHESDLGQNRATSSIPQLTALNPHVFVSAHTGPLNEDLLLNYQVVVLTDSSLDDQKRFGEFCHKHGIKFIVVDTKGLCGQLFCDFGDQFEVLDRDGEMPASLMIDRITKDNPGVVICADDQKHGLFDGTKVTFSEVQGMTELNSMAPVEIKVCGPYSFSICDTSSFSSHERGGVVTEVKQPLMLNFKPLSKALKDHQPLILNDYGKISRHNTLHLAFQALHRFVKKEQRLPHPWSQSDADLLLGIVNELNSVAELDELDEAAVRIFSYTARGDLAPMNAFFGGLAAQEVIKASSGKFTPLQQWFYFDALECLPEDGGCLQESSFLSKGTRYDAQIVVFGSEFQQKLLNQKYFMVGAGAIGCELLKNFALIGIGAGEKGRITVTDMDYIERSNLNRQFLFRSKDIGKPKSEVAAKAVAEMNPQIKITAHQNRLDPDSEGVYDYSFFMGLDGVAAALDNVEARVYLDKRCVQHQKPMLEGGTLGSKGHTLVVVPHLTESYGPGKSSSGNAIPLCTLKNFPHRIEHTLQWARDQFEGLFKQTPENVNLFLRDPNFIERTLTHGDAEALEILGGVCISLQEMEAGGHRPKSWEDCVGWARRKWETQYNNEIRQLLHCFPPGELTSNGLPFWSGSKRCPHPLTFDPNNTTHMEYVVAAANLYGQIYGIEGTRDCAAIKNTLERVSVPPFSPKSSVKIHLTDKEMEEDRKKEGDDTDKAQLEELKGKLSSLKSAAQMYPIDFEKDDDSNFHMDYIVAASNLRAENYDIPAADRHQSKRIAGRIIPAIATTTAAVAGLMCLELFKLIQGHKKIESYRTAYLNLAVQYFVLSQPCRPQSFTVAGKKYTLWDDFLVEGRRCNQQEMTLADLIQHVKETNGLTICSLFYGTAILYNGHKDRLKMSVSDLVKMVTKKEIPPHKKMLELIPSFDEDEDCETVPTIRYMLL
;
A
#
# COMPACT_ATOMS: atom_id res chain seq x y z
N MET A 1 8.35 29.22 10.26
CA MET A 1 8.80 28.73 11.57
C MET A 1 7.57 28.14 12.23
N ALA A 2 7.51 26.81 12.40
CA ALA A 2 6.38 26.18 13.08
C ALA A 2 6.51 26.42 14.59
N GLU A 3 5.39 26.65 15.27
CA GLU A 3 5.33 26.72 16.73
C GLU A 3 5.96 25.47 17.34
N THR A 4 6.84 25.66 18.33
CA THR A 4 7.48 24.58 19.09
C THR A 4 6.40 23.67 19.68
N GLY A 5 6.24 22.46 19.11
CA GLY A 5 5.26 21.44 19.53
C GLY A 5 4.27 20.99 18.46
N ALA A 6 4.18 21.66 17.31
CA ALA A 6 3.28 21.27 16.22
C ALA A 6 3.90 20.18 15.34
N ILE A 7 3.17 19.08 15.09
CA ILE A 7 3.60 18.02 14.18
C ILE A 7 3.48 18.52 12.73
N ASP A 8 4.52 18.33 11.92
CA ASP A 8 4.51 18.63 10.48
C ASP A 8 3.67 17.59 9.72
N GLU A 9 2.34 17.81 9.65
CA GLU A 9 1.42 16.91 8.96
C GLU A 9 1.73 16.74 7.47
N GLY A 10 2.36 17.74 6.84
CA GLY A 10 2.78 17.66 5.43
C GLY A 10 3.91 16.66 5.21
N PHE A 11 4.85 16.54 6.16
CA PHE A 11 5.93 15.55 6.13
C PHE A 11 5.47 14.18 6.65
N TYR A 12 4.78 14.13 7.79
CA TYR A 12 4.40 12.88 8.47
C TYR A 12 3.03 12.31 8.07
N SER A 13 2.35 12.88 7.06
CA SER A 13 0.96 12.55 6.70
C SER A 13 0.63 11.05 6.72
N ARG A 14 1.39 10.21 6.00
CA ARG A 14 1.07 8.78 5.90
C ARG A 14 1.36 8.01 7.18
N GLN A 15 2.38 8.44 7.92
CA GLN A 15 2.79 7.85 9.19
C GLN A 15 1.82 8.23 10.32
N LEU A 16 1.22 9.42 10.28
CA LEU A 16 0.17 9.84 11.22
C LEU A 16 -1.04 8.92 11.18
N TYR A 17 -1.40 8.40 10.01
CA TYR A 17 -2.47 7.40 9.91
C TYR A 17 -2.09 6.00 10.43
N VAL A 18 -0.82 5.77 10.78
CA VAL A 18 -0.33 4.53 11.40
C VAL A 18 -0.20 4.71 12.91
N LEU A 19 0.43 5.80 13.35
CA LEU A 19 0.78 6.01 14.76
C LEU A 19 -0.25 6.87 15.50
N GLY A 20 -0.82 7.87 14.84
CA GLY A 20 -1.64 8.92 15.44
C GLY A 20 -0.80 10.05 16.05
N HIS A 21 -1.42 11.22 16.23
CA HIS A 21 -0.75 12.42 16.75
C HIS A 21 -0.17 12.22 18.15
N GLU A 22 -0.86 11.47 19.02
CA GLU A 22 -0.40 11.30 20.40
C GLU A 22 0.89 10.49 20.50
N ALA A 23 0.99 9.38 19.76
CA ALA A 23 2.21 8.59 19.66
C ALA A 23 3.38 9.43 19.11
N MET A 24 3.12 10.24 18.07
CA MET A 24 4.10 11.14 17.48
C MET A 24 4.59 12.22 18.46
N ARG A 25 3.71 12.79 19.29
CA ARG A 25 4.11 13.77 20.32
C ARG A 25 5.03 13.14 21.36
N ARG A 26 4.74 11.91 21.80
CA ARG A 26 5.61 11.17 22.73
C ARG A 26 6.98 10.91 22.10
N MET A 27 7.01 10.44 20.85
CA MET A 27 8.24 10.21 20.11
C MET A 27 9.09 11.47 19.93
N ALA A 28 8.47 12.62 19.67
CA ALA A 28 9.15 13.90 19.51
C ALA A 28 9.91 14.37 20.76
N THR A 29 9.71 13.71 21.90
CA THR A 29 10.47 13.94 23.15
C THR A 29 11.54 12.90 23.42
N ALA A 30 11.59 11.80 22.65
CA ALA A 30 12.46 10.66 22.89
C ALA A 30 13.87 10.82 22.29
N GLU A 31 14.88 10.55 23.11
CA GLU A 31 16.30 10.53 22.79
C GLU A 31 16.75 9.07 22.68
N VAL A 32 17.27 8.72 21.50
CA VAL A 32 17.63 7.35 21.14
C VAL A 32 19.13 7.24 20.91
N LEU A 33 19.75 6.22 21.50
CA LEU A 33 21.14 5.82 21.23
C LEU A 33 21.13 4.54 20.39
N ILE A 34 21.90 4.53 19.30
CA ILE A 34 22.15 3.36 18.46
C ILE A 34 23.64 3.09 18.45
N ALA A 35 24.08 1.98 19.04
CA ALA A 35 25.47 1.58 19.12
C ALA A 35 25.81 0.50 18.08
N GLY A 36 26.89 0.73 17.34
CA GLY A 36 27.30 0.02 16.14
C GLY A 36 26.72 0.64 14.87
N MET A 37 27.57 1.01 13.90
CA MET A 37 27.19 1.71 12.66
C MET A 37 27.62 0.98 11.37
N LYS A 38 27.56 -0.35 11.41
CA LYS A 38 27.52 -1.20 10.22
C LYS A 38 26.15 -1.11 9.53
N GLY A 39 25.87 -1.99 8.54
CA GLY A 39 24.60 -1.98 7.81
C GLY A 39 23.34 -2.05 8.67
N LEU A 40 23.33 -2.92 9.69
CA LEU A 40 22.20 -3.05 10.60
C LEU A 40 21.95 -1.75 11.39
N GLY A 41 23.01 -1.16 11.95
CA GLY A 41 22.92 0.09 12.71
C GLY A 41 22.42 1.26 11.87
N VAL A 42 22.95 1.43 10.64
CA VAL A 42 22.50 2.50 9.74
C VAL A 42 21.06 2.31 9.27
N GLU A 43 20.61 1.07 9.08
CA GLU A 43 19.22 0.77 8.73
C GLU A 43 18.25 1.15 9.86
N ILE A 44 18.60 0.82 11.11
CA ILE A 44 17.83 1.20 12.29
C ILE A 44 17.79 2.73 12.40
N ALA A 45 18.96 3.38 12.31
CA ALA A 45 19.07 4.83 12.40
C ALA A 45 18.24 5.54 11.32
N LYS A 46 18.31 5.10 10.06
CA LYS A 46 17.48 5.61 8.96
C LYS A 46 16.00 5.59 9.33
N ASN A 47 15.49 4.44 9.76
CA ASN A 47 14.07 4.28 10.05
C ASN A 47 13.63 5.07 11.30
N VAL A 48 14.44 5.11 12.37
CA VAL A 48 14.15 5.90 13.57
C VAL A 48 14.17 7.40 13.30
N ILE A 49 15.14 7.89 12.53
CA ILE A 49 15.22 9.31 12.14
C ILE A 49 14.02 9.70 11.29
N LEU A 50 13.67 8.91 10.27
CA LEU A 50 12.49 9.16 9.44
C LEU A 50 11.19 9.18 10.25
N SER A 51 11.13 8.40 11.33
CA SER A 51 9.96 8.31 12.21
C SER A 51 9.76 9.54 13.10
N GLY A 52 10.77 10.39 13.29
CA GLY A 52 10.59 11.68 13.98
C GLY A 52 10.70 11.62 15.50
N VAL A 53 11.80 11.06 16.01
CA VAL A 53 12.18 11.19 17.44
C VAL A 53 12.84 12.55 17.74
N LYS A 54 13.06 12.90 19.01
CA LYS A 54 13.75 14.15 19.39
C LYS A 54 15.18 14.19 18.85
N SER A 55 15.94 13.13 19.14
CA SER A 55 17.33 13.01 18.71
C SER A 55 17.76 11.57 18.59
N VAL A 56 18.69 11.34 17.65
CA VAL A 56 19.39 10.06 17.48
C VAL A 56 20.88 10.31 17.64
N THR A 57 21.50 9.64 18.61
CA THR A 57 22.96 9.54 18.67
C THR A 57 23.39 8.19 18.14
N VAL A 58 24.28 8.20 17.15
CA VAL A 58 24.93 7.00 16.64
C VAL A 58 26.31 6.85 17.28
N GLN A 59 26.61 5.68 17.82
CA GLN A 59 27.87 5.40 18.50
C GLN A 59 28.62 4.28 17.78
N ASP A 60 29.90 4.49 17.48
CA ASP A 60 30.77 3.44 16.94
C ASP A 60 32.24 3.80 17.16
N GLU A 61 33.06 2.85 17.61
CA GLU A 61 34.51 3.01 17.75
C GLU A 61 35.26 2.55 16.48
N GLY A 62 34.61 1.75 15.63
CA GLY A 62 35.22 1.12 14.47
C GLY A 62 35.39 2.05 13.26
N GLN A 63 36.35 1.67 12.42
CA GLN A 63 36.61 2.30 11.14
C GLN A 63 35.89 1.54 10.02
N ALA A 64 35.54 2.26 8.95
CA ALA A 64 34.93 1.68 7.77
C ALA A 64 35.92 0.76 7.05
N ASP A 65 35.48 -0.46 6.76
CA ASP A 65 36.21 -1.45 5.98
C ASP A 65 35.43 -1.90 4.74
N TRP A 66 36.05 -2.73 3.90
CA TRP A 66 35.41 -3.22 2.67
C TRP A 66 34.15 -4.05 2.92
N SER A 67 34.11 -4.81 4.02
CA SER A 67 32.95 -5.62 4.38
C SER A 67 31.75 -4.76 4.76
N ASP A 68 31.97 -3.61 5.40
CA ASP A 68 30.88 -2.72 5.80
C ASP A 68 30.08 -2.21 4.57
N LEU A 69 30.74 -1.98 3.42
CA LEU A 69 30.08 -1.52 2.18
C LEU A 69 29.12 -2.54 1.56
N SER A 70 29.11 -3.80 2.03
CA SER A 70 28.17 -4.83 1.57
C SER A 70 26.73 -4.54 2.00
N SER A 71 26.54 -3.70 3.01
CA SER A 71 25.22 -3.44 3.58
C SER A 71 25.03 -2.00 4.08
N GLN A 72 26.11 -1.24 4.31
CA GLN A 72 26.07 0.15 4.78
C GLN A 72 25.99 1.12 3.58
N PHE A 73 24.79 1.64 3.32
CA PHE A 73 24.45 2.45 2.14
C PHE A 73 24.82 3.95 2.20
N PHE A 74 25.41 4.42 3.30
CA PHE A 74 25.94 5.77 3.47
C PHE A 74 27.47 5.83 3.51
N LEU A 75 28.17 4.70 3.58
CA LEU A 75 29.61 4.65 3.39
C LEU A 75 29.95 4.57 1.91
N HIS A 76 30.92 5.38 1.52
CA HIS A 76 31.53 5.35 0.20
C HIS A 76 32.95 4.75 0.29
N GLU A 77 33.53 4.36 -0.85
CA GLU A 77 34.92 3.87 -0.88
C GLU A 77 35.92 4.92 -0.37
N SER A 78 35.59 6.21 -0.45
CA SER A 78 36.39 7.30 0.12
C SER A 78 36.40 7.33 1.65
N ASP A 79 35.47 6.62 2.30
CA ASP A 79 35.33 6.60 3.76
C ASP A 79 36.15 5.49 4.41
N LEU A 80 36.76 4.59 3.63
CA LEU A 80 37.58 3.49 4.15
C LEU A 80 38.68 4.01 5.10
N GLY A 81 38.75 3.43 6.29
CA GLY A 81 39.65 3.85 7.37
C GLY A 81 39.15 5.02 8.23
N GLN A 82 38.05 5.67 7.87
CA GLN A 82 37.39 6.70 8.69
C GLN A 82 36.38 6.07 9.65
N ASN A 83 36.04 6.77 10.74
CA ASN A 83 35.08 6.25 11.71
C ASN A 83 33.66 6.20 11.13
N ARG A 84 32.99 5.04 11.26
CA ARG A 84 31.68 4.78 10.64
C ARG A 84 30.58 5.72 11.12
N ALA A 85 30.55 6.02 12.42
CA ALA A 85 29.56 6.93 13.00
C ALA A 85 29.71 8.34 12.43
N THR A 86 30.93 8.89 12.41
CA THR A 86 31.17 10.24 11.87
C THR A 86 30.91 10.34 10.37
N SER A 87 31.32 9.34 9.58
CA SER A 87 31.13 9.34 8.13
C SER A 87 29.65 9.29 7.73
N SER A 88 28.78 8.75 8.60
CA SER A 88 27.34 8.60 8.32
C SER A 88 26.50 9.83 8.68
N ILE A 89 27.03 10.76 9.48
CA ILE A 89 26.27 11.92 10.00
C ILE A 89 25.66 12.80 8.91
N PRO A 90 26.38 13.19 7.83
CA PRO A 90 25.81 14.08 6.82
C PRO A 90 24.55 13.51 6.17
N GLN A 91 24.56 12.22 5.83
CA GLN A 91 23.46 11.54 5.16
C GLN A 91 22.30 11.29 6.13
N LEU A 92 22.58 10.87 7.37
CA LEU A 92 21.56 10.67 8.41
C LEU A 92 20.83 11.97 8.77
N THR A 93 21.56 13.06 8.96
CA THR A 93 20.99 14.39 9.27
C THR A 93 20.08 14.88 8.14
N ALA A 94 20.42 14.57 6.89
CA ALA A 94 19.65 14.99 5.72
C ALA A 94 18.31 14.25 5.54
N LEU A 95 18.06 13.16 6.28
CA LEU A 95 16.82 12.38 6.18
C LEU A 95 15.60 13.11 6.74
N ASN A 96 15.77 13.78 7.88
CA ASN A 96 14.67 14.42 8.58
C ASN A 96 15.14 15.70 9.29
N PRO A 97 14.70 16.90 8.84
CA PRO A 97 15.13 18.16 9.43
C PRO A 97 14.61 18.39 10.85
N HIS A 98 13.67 17.56 11.33
CA HIS A 98 13.07 17.68 12.66
C HIS A 98 13.80 16.86 13.74
N VAL A 99 14.80 16.05 13.37
CA VAL A 99 15.51 15.16 14.31
C VAL A 99 16.95 15.61 14.45
N PHE A 100 17.42 15.81 15.67
CA PHE A 100 18.83 16.09 15.92
C PHE A 100 19.66 14.81 15.82
N VAL A 101 20.71 14.80 14.99
CA VAL A 101 21.57 13.64 14.80
C VAL A 101 23.00 13.97 15.20
N SER A 102 23.60 13.13 16.05
CA SER A 102 24.98 13.28 16.52
C SER A 102 25.76 11.97 16.53
N ALA A 103 27.08 12.05 16.47
CA ALA A 103 27.97 10.89 16.59
C ALA A 103 28.67 10.87 17.97
N HIS A 104 28.88 9.68 18.51
CA HIS A 104 29.78 9.41 19.62
C HIS A 104 30.83 8.39 19.19
N THR A 105 32.11 8.74 19.28
CA THR A 105 33.22 7.85 18.84
C THR A 105 33.96 7.18 19.99
N GLY A 106 33.58 7.49 21.23
CA GLY A 106 34.14 6.85 22.43
C GLY A 106 33.41 5.56 22.81
N PRO A 107 33.94 4.82 23.81
CA PRO A 107 33.32 3.60 24.29
C PRO A 107 32.02 3.89 25.03
N LEU A 108 31.09 2.93 24.93
CA LEU A 108 29.88 2.96 25.74
C LEU A 108 30.21 2.91 27.23
N ASN A 109 29.49 3.73 28.00
CA ASN A 109 29.57 3.73 29.45
C ASN A 109 28.23 4.12 30.07
N GLU A 110 28.07 3.84 31.35
CA GLU A 110 26.81 4.01 32.09
C GLU A 110 26.36 5.47 32.14
N ASP A 111 27.30 6.43 32.28
CA ASP A 111 27.00 7.87 32.29
C ASP A 111 26.44 8.36 30.95
N LEU A 112 26.95 7.83 29.83
CA LEU A 112 26.42 8.11 28.50
C LEU A 112 24.97 7.60 28.38
N LEU A 113 24.71 6.37 28.84
CA LEU A 113 23.42 5.70 28.70
C LEU A 113 22.29 6.43 29.43
N LEU A 114 22.56 7.08 30.57
CA LEU A 114 21.59 7.86 31.34
C LEU A 114 20.96 9.04 30.57
N ASN A 115 21.56 9.46 29.45
CA ASN A 115 21.04 10.56 28.63
C ASN A 115 19.98 10.12 27.61
N TYR A 116 19.62 8.84 27.57
CA TYR A 116 18.73 8.30 26.54
C TYR A 116 17.55 7.56 27.16
N GLN A 117 16.40 7.61 26.47
CA GLN A 117 15.22 6.84 26.86
C GLN A 117 15.19 5.46 26.20
N VAL A 118 15.80 5.32 25.02
CA VAL A 118 15.93 4.05 24.30
C VAL A 118 17.38 3.84 23.88
N VAL A 119 17.92 2.65 24.17
CA VAL A 119 19.27 2.22 23.79
C VAL A 119 19.17 0.96 22.94
N VAL A 120 19.75 1.03 21.74
CA VAL A 120 19.85 -0.09 20.81
C VAL A 120 21.32 -0.50 20.69
N LEU A 121 21.62 -1.77 20.96
CA LEU A 121 22.94 -2.35 20.71
C LEU A 121 22.93 -3.25 19.49
N THR A 122 23.93 -3.08 18.63
CA THR A 122 24.23 -3.95 17.49
C THR A 122 25.70 -4.36 17.53
N ASP A 123 26.02 -5.58 17.07
CA ASP A 123 27.39 -6.11 16.96
C ASP A 123 28.23 -5.96 18.25
N SER A 124 27.58 -6.15 19.40
CA SER A 124 28.18 -5.97 20.73
C SER A 124 28.53 -7.31 21.39
N SER A 125 29.46 -7.29 22.36
CA SER A 125 29.81 -8.50 23.11
C SER A 125 28.67 -8.89 24.06
N LEU A 126 28.50 -10.19 24.34
CA LEU A 126 27.49 -10.65 25.30
C LEU A 126 27.73 -10.10 26.72
N ASP A 127 28.98 -9.83 27.08
CA ASP A 127 29.33 -9.24 28.38
C ASP A 127 28.83 -7.78 28.45
N ASP A 128 29.00 -6.99 27.38
CA ASP A 128 28.46 -5.63 27.28
C ASP A 128 26.94 -5.63 27.22
N GLN A 129 26.33 -6.54 26.45
CA GLN A 129 24.88 -6.70 26.39
C GLN A 129 24.28 -6.98 27.78
N LYS A 130 24.92 -7.83 28.57
CA LYS A 130 24.50 -8.10 29.96
C LYS A 130 24.69 -6.89 30.86
N ARG A 131 25.88 -6.28 30.83
CA ARG A 131 26.20 -5.12 31.67
C ARG A 131 25.24 -3.97 31.40
N PHE A 132 25.13 -3.55 30.14
CA PHE A 132 24.28 -2.43 29.76
C PHE A 132 22.80 -2.78 29.82
N GLY A 133 22.41 -4.02 29.52
CA GLY A 133 21.02 -4.47 29.70
C GLY A 133 20.56 -4.41 31.15
N GLU A 134 21.37 -4.91 32.09
CA GLU A 134 21.08 -4.82 33.54
C GLU A 134 21.02 -3.36 34.00
N PHE A 135 21.95 -2.52 33.52
CA PHE A 135 21.97 -1.10 33.85
C PHE A 135 20.70 -0.39 33.33
N CYS A 136 20.34 -0.59 32.06
CA CYS A 136 19.17 0.03 31.45
C CYS A 136 17.89 -0.40 32.15
N HIS A 137 17.72 -1.70 32.39
CA HIS A 137 16.56 -2.25 33.09
C HIS A 137 16.36 -1.59 34.47
N LYS A 138 17.45 -1.48 35.25
CA LYS A 138 17.42 -0.86 36.60
C LYS A 138 17.05 0.62 36.58
N HIS A 139 17.41 1.35 35.52
CA HIS A 139 17.17 2.80 35.41
C HIS A 139 15.94 3.13 34.54
N GLY A 140 15.16 2.12 34.13
CA GLY A 140 13.94 2.31 33.33
C GLY A 140 14.19 2.69 31.86
N ILE A 141 15.43 2.60 31.39
CA ILE A 141 15.85 2.85 30.00
C ILE A 141 15.42 1.64 29.16
N LYS A 142 14.76 1.89 28.02
CA LYS A 142 14.29 0.83 27.14
C LYS A 142 15.46 0.26 26.36
N PHE A 143 15.65 -1.05 26.40
CA PHE A 143 16.84 -1.70 25.89
C PHE A 143 16.49 -2.68 24.76
N ILE A 144 17.20 -2.57 23.65
CA ILE A 144 17.03 -3.42 22.47
C ILE A 144 18.40 -3.96 22.06
N VAL A 145 18.48 -5.26 21.77
CA VAL A 145 19.66 -5.88 21.16
C VAL A 145 19.24 -6.49 19.83
N VAL A 146 20.01 -6.24 18.78
CA VAL A 146 19.73 -6.83 17.47
C VAL A 146 21.04 -7.14 16.74
N ASP A 147 21.16 -8.37 16.26
CA ASP A 147 22.34 -8.84 15.55
C ASP A 147 21.94 -9.65 14.32
N THR A 148 22.69 -9.46 13.23
CA THR A 148 22.64 -10.29 12.02
C THR A 148 24.00 -10.93 11.81
N LYS A 149 24.01 -12.23 11.45
CA LYS A 149 25.21 -13.02 11.16
C LYS A 149 24.90 -13.91 9.97
N GLY A 150 25.36 -13.49 8.79
CA GLY A 150 25.05 -14.16 7.53
C GLY A 150 23.54 -14.22 7.29
N LEU A 151 23.00 -15.44 7.21
CA LEU A 151 21.59 -15.71 6.96
C LEU A 151 20.74 -15.87 8.22
N CYS A 152 21.30 -15.61 9.41
CA CYS A 152 20.58 -15.69 10.68
C CYS A 152 20.56 -14.33 11.38
N GLY A 153 19.53 -14.07 12.17
CA GLY A 153 19.48 -12.89 13.02
C GLY A 153 18.70 -13.11 14.31
N GLN A 154 18.93 -12.22 15.27
CA GLN A 154 18.25 -12.18 16.55
C GLN A 154 17.81 -10.76 16.91
N LEU A 155 16.70 -10.63 17.62
CA LEU A 155 16.19 -9.38 18.18
C LEU A 155 15.68 -9.65 19.61
N PHE A 156 16.08 -8.80 20.55
CA PHE A 156 15.67 -8.84 21.95
C PHE A 156 15.15 -7.48 22.40
N CYS A 157 14.09 -7.49 23.20
CA CYS A 157 13.53 -6.29 23.82
C CYS A 157 13.37 -6.44 25.34
N ASP A 158 13.77 -5.39 26.06
CA ASP A 158 13.56 -5.22 27.50
C ASP A 158 13.13 -3.79 27.80
N PHE A 159 11.82 -3.61 28.06
CA PHE A 159 11.24 -2.30 28.33
C PHE A 159 11.00 -2.04 29.83
N GLY A 160 11.61 -2.86 30.70
CA GLY A 160 11.56 -2.75 32.14
C GLY A 160 10.41 -3.53 32.80
N ASP A 161 10.36 -3.43 34.13
CA ASP A 161 9.39 -4.15 34.96
C ASP A 161 7.93 -3.74 34.72
N GLN A 162 7.69 -2.51 34.25
CA GLN A 162 6.36 -1.98 33.98
C GLN A 162 6.39 -1.11 32.72
N PHE A 163 5.75 -1.61 31.66
CA PHE A 163 5.60 -0.90 30.40
C PHE A 163 4.13 -0.82 30.01
N GLU A 164 3.62 0.40 29.86
CA GLU A 164 2.23 0.65 29.48
C GLU A 164 2.09 0.74 27.95
N VAL A 165 1.28 -0.16 27.39
CA VAL A 165 0.83 -0.13 26.00
C VAL A 165 -0.54 0.54 25.95
N LEU A 166 -0.63 1.71 25.33
CA LEU A 166 -1.86 2.51 25.23
C LEU A 166 -2.80 2.01 24.13
N ASP A 167 -2.23 1.43 23.08
CA ASP A 167 -2.97 0.85 21.96
C ASP A 167 -2.21 -0.38 21.48
N ARG A 168 -2.89 -1.53 21.44
CA ARG A 168 -2.28 -2.83 21.26
C ARG A 168 -2.03 -3.20 19.80
N ASP A 169 -2.89 -2.74 18.89
CA ASP A 169 -2.99 -3.26 17.53
C ASP A 169 -3.03 -2.16 16.46
N GLY A 170 -3.30 -0.90 16.84
CA GLY A 170 -3.44 0.21 15.89
C GLY A 170 -4.74 0.22 15.11
N GLU A 171 -5.63 -0.73 15.35
CA GLU A 171 -6.92 -0.77 14.69
C GLU A 171 -7.79 0.35 15.25
N MET A 172 -8.56 0.99 14.37
CA MET A 172 -9.53 1.99 14.82
C MET A 172 -10.56 1.32 15.75
N PRO A 173 -10.94 1.96 16.87
CA PRO A 173 -11.98 1.42 17.72
C PRO A 173 -13.26 1.14 16.93
N ALA A 174 -13.81 -0.05 17.07
CA ALA A 174 -15.03 -0.42 16.36
C ALA A 174 -16.20 0.48 16.79
N SER A 175 -16.94 1.00 15.81
CA SER A 175 -18.13 1.85 16.02
C SER A 175 -19.31 1.26 15.27
N LEU A 176 -20.42 1.00 15.96
CA LEU A 176 -21.55 0.22 15.44
C LEU A 176 -22.86 0.94 15.72
N MET A 177 -23.81 0.84 14.80
CA MET A 177 -25.16 1.37 14.97
C MET A 177 -26.03 0.40 15.77
N ILE A 178 -26.83 0.94 16.67
CA ILE A 178 -27.75 0.19 17.52
C ILE A 178 -29.12 0.14 16.84
N ASP A 179 -29.67 -1.07 16.71
CA ASP A 179 -31.06 -1.28 16.29
C ASP A 179 -31.98 -1.20 17.51
N ARG A 180 -31.71 -2.02 18.53
CA ARG A 180 -32.55 -2.09 19.74
C ARG A 180 -31.74 -2.42 20.99
N ILE A 181 -32.19 -1.87 22.12
CA ILE A 181 -31.70 -2.24 23.46
C ILE A 181 -32.85 -2.82 24.29
N THR A 182 -32.68 -4.03 24.83
CA THR A 182 -33.68 -4.61 25.73
C THR A 182 -33.59 -3.98 27.12
N LYS A 183 -34.74 -3.90 27.79
CA LYS A 183 -34.85 -3.49 29.20
C LYS A 183 -34.93 -4.74 30.08
N ASP A 184 -33.77 -5.32 30.39
CA ASP A 184 -33.62 -6.61 31.06
C ASP A 184 -32.31 -6.67 31.91
N ASN A 185 -32.09 -7.77 32.63
CA ASN A 185 -30.87 -8.07 33.38
C ASN A 185 -30.25 -9.43 32.96
N PRO A 186 -29.16 -9.42 32.16
CA PRO A 186 -28.47 -8.25 31.62
C PRO A 186 -29.24 -7.63 30.43
N GLY A 187 -29.07 -6.32 30.21
CA GLY A 187 -29.59 -5.68 29.00
C GLY A 187 -28.88 -6.21 27.77
N VAL A 188 -29.59 -6.37 26.65
CA VAL A 188 -29.04 -6.89 25.39
C VAL A 188 -29.14 -5.81 24.32
N VAL A 189 -27.98 -5.50 23.73
CA VAL A 189 -27.86 -4.61 22.58
C VAL A 189 -27.88 -5.44 21.31
N ILE A 190 -28.74 -5.06 20.37
CA ILE A 190 -28.83 -5.64 19.03
C ILE A 190 -28.32 -4.56 18.06
N CYS A 191 -27.27 -4.90 17.30
CA CYS A 191 -26.68 -4.03 16.29
C CYS A 191 -27.48 -4.09 14.99
N ALA A 192 -27.41 -3.04 14.17
CA ALA A 192 -28.06 -2.99 12.86
C ALA A 192 -27.52 -4.07 11.90
N ASP A 193 -28.40 -4.57 11.00
CA ASP A 193 -28.23 -5.76 10.15
C ASP A 193 -27.12 -5.70 9.07
N ASP A 194 -26.37 -4.61 8.96
CA ASP A 194 -25.44 -4.41 7.83
C ASP A 194 -24.03 -4.98 8.06
N GLN A 195 -23.57 -5.17 9.32
CA GLN A 195 -22.24 -5.74 9.62
C GLN A 195 -22.21 -6.52 10.96
N LYS A 196 -21.41 -7.59 11.02
CA LYS A 196 -21.08 -8.27 12.29
C LYS A 196 -20.31 -7.29 13.19
N HIS A 197 -20.60 -7.29 14.49
CA HIS A 197 -19.99 -6.31 15.40
C HIS A 197 -18.48 -6.48 15.62
N GLY A 198 -17.92 -7.68 15.43
CA GLY A 198 -16.49 -7.95 15.54
C GLY A 198 -15.88 -7.85 16.96
N LEU A 199 -16.66 -7.43 17.96
CA LEU A 199 -16.25 -7.39 19.37
C LEU A 199 -16.12 -8.78 20.02
N PHE A 200 -15.37 -8.85 21.13
CA PHE A 200 -15.14 -10.07 21.92
C PHE A 200 -15.57 -9.89 23.40
N ASP A 201 -15.74 -11.00 24.13
CA ASP A 201 -16.04 -10.97 25.57
C ASP A 201 -15.01 -10.14 26.34
N GLY A 202 -15.49 -9.29 27.27
CA GLY A 202 -14.64 -8.40 28.07
C GLY A 202 -14.27 -7.08 27.38
N THR A 203 -14.70 -6.85 26.14
CA THR A 203 -14.53 -5.55 25.47
C THR A 203 -15.31 -4.47 26.23
N LYS A 204 -14.72 -3.29 26.41
CA LYS A 204 -15.43 -2.14 26.97
C LYS A 204 -15.94 -1.21 25.87
N VAL A 205 -17.15 -0.72 26.03
CA VAL A 205 -17.82 0.14 25.05
C VAL A 205 -18.46 1.37 25.70
N THR A 206 -18.66 2.41 24.92
CA THR A 206 -19.43 3.61 25.29
C THR A 206 -20.60 3.79 24.35
N PHE A 207 -21.65 4.46 24.82
CA PHE A 207 -22.87 4.71 24.06
C PHE A 207 -23.03 6.20 23.78
N SER A 208 -23.57 6.52 22.62
CA SER A 208 -23.94 7.89 22.23
C SER A 208 -25.20 7.84 21.36
N GLU A 209 -25.91 8.95 21.24
CA GLU A 209 -27.11 9.07 20.38
C GLU A 209 -28.27 8.11 20.73
N VAL A 210 -28.25 7.44 21.88
CA VAL A 210 -29.32 6.53 22.31
C VAL A 210 -30.54 7.38 22.74
N GLN A 211 -31.65 7.27 22.00
CA GLN A 211 -32.90 7.96 22.33
C GLN A 211 -33.83 7.03 23.13
N GLY A 212 -34.59 7.60 24.07
CA GLY A 212 -35.42 6.86 25.02
C GLY A 212 -34.63 6.36 26.23
N MET A 213 -33.55 5.62 26.04
CA MET A 213 -32.68 5.08 27.10
C MET A 213 -31.41 5.93 27.30
N THR A 214 -31.60 7.21 27.62
CA THR A 214 -30.53 8.23 27.62
C THR A 214 -29.46 8.05 28.70
N GLU A 215 -29.75 7.27 29.74
CA GLU A 215 -28.84 6.96 30.84
C GLU A 215 -27.53 6.35 30.32
N LEU A 216 -27.62 5.51 29.27
CA LEU A 216 -26.47 4.90 28.61
C LEU A 216 -25.51 5.91 28.00
N ASN A 217 -25.99 7.04 27.48
CA ASN A 217 -25.15 8.05 26.82
C ASN A 217 -24.15 8.74 27.77
N SER A 218 -24.42 8.71 29.08
CA SER A 218 -23.61 9.38 30.11
C SER A 218 -22.81 8.40 30.96
N MET A 219 -22.89 7.10 30.67
CA MET A 219 -22.22 6.08 31.46
C MET A 219 -20.73 5.96 31.11
N ALA A 220 -19.95 5.58 32.13
CA ALA A 220 -18.56 5.14 31.92
C ALA A 220 -18.51 3.87 31.05
N PRO A 221 -17.35 3.55 30.43
CA PRO A 221 -17.23 2.38 29.56
C PRO A 221 -17.74 1.09 30.21
N VAL A 222 -18.64 0.40 29.51
CA VAL A 222 -19.35 -0.79 29.97
C VAL A 222 -18.70 -2.03 29.38
N GLU A 223 -18.40 -3.02 30.22
CA GLU A 223 -17.92 -4.32 29.76
C GLU A 223 -19.05 -5.14 29.13
N ILE A 224 -18.78 -5.77 27.99
CA ILE A 224 -19.76 -6.55 27.24
C ILE A 224 -19.49 -8.06 27.31
N LYS A 225 -20.54 -8.83 27.04
CA LYS A 225 -20.46 -10.28 26.75
C LYS A 225 -21.21 -10.59 25.46
N VAL A 226 -20.53 -11.19 24.50
CA VAL A 226 -21.06 -11.50 23.17
C VAL A 226 -22.15 -12.57 23.29
N CYS A 227 -23.32 -12.30 22.72
CA CYS A 227 -24.45 -13.23 22.66
C CYS A 227 -24.57 -13.91 21.29
N GLY A 228 -24.11 -13.24 20.23
CA GLY A 228 -24.10 -13.74 18.85
C GLY A 228 -23.35 -12.75 17.94
N PRO A 229 -23.33 -12.94 16.61
CA PRO A 229 -22.59 -12.05 15.71
C PRO A 229 -23.09 -10.60 15.62
N TYR A 230 -24.32 -10.34 16.09
CA TYR A 230 -25.03 -9.06 15.98
C TYR A 230 -25.56 -8.57 17.34
N SER A 231 -25.24 -9.26 18.44
CA SER A 231 -25.76 -8.88 19.75
C SER A 231 -24.81 -9.23 20.88
N PHE A 232 -24.82 -8.39 21.90
CA PHE A 232 -24.06 -8.56 23.13
C PHE A 232 -24.84 -8.02 24.33
N SER A 233 -24.58 -8.59 25.50
CA SER A 233 -25.16 -8.14 26.75
C SER A 233 -24.27 -7.11 27.45
N ILE A 234 -24.90 -6.18 28.16
CA ILE A 234 -24.29 -5.09 28.94
C ILE A 234 -24.72 -5.19 30.41
N CYS A 235 -24.65 -4.08 31.15
CA CYS A 235 -25.14 -4.02 32.54
C CYS A 235 -26.67 -4.23 32.66
N ASP A 236 -27.19 -4.25 33.89
CA ASP A 236 -28.63 -4.27 34.16
C ASP A 236 -29.28 -2.98 33.63
N THR A 237 -30.25 -3.12 32.74
CA THR A 237 -31.00 -2.00 32.14
C THR A 237 -32.44 -1.93 32.65
N SER A 238 -32.84 -2.82 33.56
CA SER A 238 -34.23 -2.95 34.04
C SER A 238 -34.77 -1.68 34.70
N SER A 239 -33.87 -0.86 35.27
CA SER A 239 -34.20 0.43 35.89
C SER A 239 -34.18 1.61 34.92
N PHE A 240 -33.70 1.43 33.69
CA PHE A 240 -33.55 2.52 32.72
C PHE A 240 -34.85 2.80 31.98
N SER A 241 -34.89 3.95 31.31
CA SER A 241 -35.95 4.31 30.39
C SER A 241 -35.97 3.36 29.17
N SER A 242 -37.14 3.19 28.54
CA SER A 242 -37.26 2.29 27.38
C SER A 242 -36.53 2.86 26.17
N HIS A 243 -35.77 2.03 25.45
CA HIS A 243 -35.14 2.44 24.20
C HIS A 243 -36.21 2.75 23.14
N GLU A 244 -36.08 3.90 22.49
CA GLU A 244 -37.01 4.32 21.42
C GLU A 244 -36.41 4.06 20.04
N ARG A 245 -35.21 4.61 19.77
CA ARG A 245 -34.49 4.49 18.49
C ARG A 245 -33.07 5.02 18.60
N GLY A 246 -32.29 4.77 17.56
CA GLY A 246 -30.94 5.30 17.41
C GLY A 246 -29.97 4.74 18.44
N GLY A 247 -28.75 5.26 18.40
CA GLY A 247 -27.66 4.84 19.25
C GLY A 247 -26.45 4.37 18.45
N VAL A 248 -25.28 4.74 18.95
CA VAL A 248 -23.98 4.28 18.46
C VAL A 248 -23.23 3.70 19.65
N VAL A 249 -22.67 2.51 19.46
CA VAL A 249 -21.74 1.89 20.42
C VAL A 249 -20.32 1.99 19.88
N THR A 250 -19.38 2.47 20.70
CA THR A 250 -17.97 2.64 20.33
C THR A 250 -17.06 1.89 21.31
N GLU A 251 -16.17 1.05 20.78
CA GLU A 251 -15.13 0.35 21.53
C GLU A 251 -14.19 1.34 22.26
N VAL A 252 -13.78 0.99 23.47
CA VAL A 252 -12.77 1.72 24.24
C VAL A 252 -11.56 0.83 24.45
N LYS A 253 -10.49 1.09 23.69
CA LYS A 253 -9.20 0.40 23.85
C LYS A 253 -8.69 0.59 25.28
N GLN A 254 -8.42 -0.51 25.97
CA GLN A 254 -7.87 -0.49 27.33
C GLN A 254 -6.34 -0.56 27.27
N PRO A 255 -5.63 0.19 28.12
CA PRO A 255 -4.18 0.07 28.22
C PRO A 255 -3.80 -1.33 28.75
N LEU A 256 -2.65 -1.83 28.30
CA LEU A 256 -2.09 -3.11 28.70
C LEU A 256 -0.73 -2.89 29.38
N MET A 257 -0.60 -3.37 30.62
CA MET A 257 0.68 -3.37 31.32
C MET A 257 1.46 -4.65 31.00
N LEU A 258 2.68 -4.49 30.52
CA LEU A 258 3.63 -5.57 30.23
C LEU A 258 4.84 -5.50 31.16
N ASN A 259 5.41 -6.66 31.47
CA ASN A 259 6.61 -6.78 32.31
C ASN A 259 7.68 -7.54 31.53
N PHE A 260 8.89 -6.99 31.46
CA PHE A 260 10.03 -7.57 30.73
C PHE A 260 11.04 -8.16 31.70
N LYS A 261 11.67 -9.28 31.35
CA LYS A 261 12.79 -9.83 32.13
C LYS A 261 14.09 -9.13 31.71
N PRO A 262 15.00 -8.82 32.65
CA PRO A 262 16.37 -8.43 32.33
C PRO A 262 17.05 -9.47 31.44
N LEU A 263 17.94 -9.03 30.54
CA LEU A 263 18.66 -9.89 29.58
C LEU A 263 19.29 -11.12 30.24
N SER A 264 19.98 -10.97 31.37
CA SER A 264 20.63 -12.08 32.09
C SER A 264 19.66 -13.16 32.57
N LYS A 265 18.39 -12.82 32.83
CA LYS A 265 17.32 -13.78 33.15
C LYS A 265 16.68 -14.33 31.88
N ALA A 266 16.43 -13.48 30.89
CA ALA A 266 15.82 -13.87 29.63
C ALA A 266 16.69 -14.84 28.81
N LEU A 267 18.03 -14.78 28.92
CA LEU A 267 18.94 -15.74 28.27
C LEU A 267 18.85 -17.17 28.80
N LYS A 268 18.24 -17.37 29.99
CA LYS A 268 18.01 -18.69 30.57
C LYS A 268 16.60 -19.20 30.25
N ASP A 269 15.81 -18.39 29.57
CA ASP A 269 14.44 -18.73 29.18
C ASP A 269 14.46 -19.32 27.78
N HIS A 270 14.25 -20.63 27.69
CA HIS A 270 14.31 -21.37 26.43
C HIS A 270 12.97 -21.39 25.68
N GLN A 271 12.05 -20.48 26.00
CA GLN A 271 10.82 -20.26 25.25
C GLN A 271 10.90 -18.94 24.46
N PRO A 272 11.57 -18.91 23.29
CA PRO A 272 11.50 -17.77 22.40
C PRO A 272 10.06 -17.59 21.88
N LEU A 273 9.80 -16.44 21.26
CA LEU A 273 8.50 -16.21 20.63
C LEU A 273 8.24 -17.27 19.56
N ILE A 274 7.12 -17.99 19.73
CA ILE A 274 6.61 -18.90 18.71
C ILE A 274 5.82 -18.06 17.72
N LEU A 275 6.49 -17.61 16.67
CA LEU A 275 5.84 -17.06 15.49
C LEU A 275 5.56 -18.22 14.52
N ASN A 276 4.48 -18.11 13.74
CA ASN A 276 3.99 -19.15 12.84
C ASN A 276 4.88 -19.26 11.59
N ASP A 277 6.13 -19.66 11.79
CA ASP A 277 7.08 -20.04 10.74
C ASP A 277 7.00 -21.56 10.58
N TYR A 278 6.10 -22.01 9.70
CA TYR A 278 5.74 -23.42 9.53
C TYR A 278 6.99 -24.32 9.42
N GLY A 279 7.24 -25.12 10.46
CA GLY A 279 8.33 -26.11 10.50
C GLY A 279 9.69 -25.61 10.99
N LYS A 280 9.84 -24.35 11.43
CA LYS A 280 11.14 -23.80 11.89
C LYS A 280 11.28 -23.59 13.41
N ILE A 281 10.26 -23.89 14.20
CA ILE A 281 10.25 -23.58 15.64
C ILE A 281 11.44 -24.22 16.38
N SER A 282 11.75 -25.49 16.13
CA SER A 282 12.90 -26.18 16.76
C SER A 282 14.24 -25.53 16.40
N ARG A 283 14.37 -25.02 15.17
CA ARG A 283 15.55 -24.29 14.72
C ARG A 283 15.71 -22.95 15.45
N HIS A 284 14.64 -22.23 15.76
CA HIS A 284 14.74 -20.99 16.53
C HIS A 284 15.29 -21.22 17.95
N ASN A 285 14.90 -22.32 18.60
CA ASN A 285 15.49 -22.74 19.88
C ASN A 285 16.98 -23.07 19.73
N THR A 286 17.35 -23.76 18.65
CA THR A 286 18.75 -24.03 18.32
C THR A 286 19.56 -22.74 18.12
N LEU A 287 19.01 -21.76 17.39
CA LEU A 287 19.66 -20.46 17.16
C LEU A 287 19.87 -19.67 18.45
N HIS A 288 18.95 -19.76 19.41
CA HIS A 288 19.14 -19.15 20.73
C HIS A 288 20.44 -19.61 21.41
N LEU A 289 20.76 -20.92 21.32
CA LEU A 289 22.02 -21.45 21.82
C LEU A 289 23.19 -21.11 20.88
N ALA A 290 22.98 -21.11 19.57
CA ALA A 290 24.03 -20.84 18.59
C ALA A 290 24.61 -19.41 18.71
N PHE A 291 23.76 -18.39 18.92
CA PHE A 291 24.21 -17.01 19.15
C PHE A 291 25.01 -16.90 20.46
N GLN A 292 24.57 -17.55 21.54
CA GLN A 292 25.33 -17.61 22.79
C GLN A 292 26.68 -18.32 22.61
N ALA A 293 26.69 -19.42 21.84
CA ALA A 293 27.90 -20.15 21.51
C ALA A 293 28.86 -19.29 20.67
N LEU A 294 28.35 -18.48 19.74
CA LEU A 294 29.16 -17.56 18.93
C LEU A 294 29.87 -16.53 19.81
N HIS A 295 29.18 -15.94 20.79
CA HIS A 295 29.84 -15.03 21.74
C HIS A 295 30.92 -15.73 22.57
N ARG A 296 30.69 -16.97 23.02
CA ARG A 296 31.71 -17.78 23.73
C ARG A 296 32.89 -18.11 22.82
N PHE A 297 32.64 -18.46 21.56
CA PHE A 297 33.65 -18.70 20.55
C PHE A 297 34.52 -17.46 20.35
N VAL A 298 33.91 -16.29 20.12
CA VAL A 298 34.63 -15.02 19.92
C VAL A 298 35.46 -14.66 21.16
N LYS A 299 34.92 -14.88 22.37
CA LYS A 299 35.65 -14.63 23.61
C LYS A 299 36.87 -15.55 23.78
N LYS A 300 36.81 -16.80 23.31
CA LYS A 300 37.90 -17.76 23.40
C LYS A 300 38.94 -17.58 22.28
N GLU A 301 38.48 -17.51 21.05
CA GLU A 301 39.30 -17.51 19.83
C GLU A 301 39.71 -16.09 19.40
N GLN A 302 39.13 -15.05 20.00
CA GLN A 302 39.39 -13.62 19.70
C GLN A 302 39.08 -13.24 18.24
N ARG A 303 38.17 -13.98 17.60
CA ARG A 303 37.71 -13.78 16.22
C ARG A 303 36.36 -14.46 15.99
N LEU A 304 35.68 -14.09 14.92
CA LEU A 304 34.57 -14.89 14.39
C LEU A 304 35.09 -16.18 13.72
N PRO A 305 34.26 -17.23 13.60
CA PRO A 305 34.56 -18.42 12.79
C PRO A 305 35.02 -18.03 11.39
N HIS A 306 35.98 -18.77 10.82
CA HIS A 306 36.38 -18.57 9.44
C HIS A 306 35.27 -19.02 8.49
N PRO A 307 35.05 -18.32 7.36
CA PRO A 307 34.04 -18.72 6.38
C PRO A 307 34.25 -20.17 5.96
N TRP A 308 33.17 -20.97 6.01
CA TRP A 308 33.15 -22.36 5.55
C TRP A 308 34.19 -23.30 6.19
N SER A 309 34.74 -22.94 7.36
CA SER A 309 35.69 -23.80 8.08
C SER A 309 34.99 -24.89 8.90
N GLN A 310 35.15 -26.15 8.49
CA GLN A 310 34.63 -27.31 9.21
C GLN A 310 35.13 -27.37 10.65
N SER A 311 36.42 -27.09 10.88
CA SER A 311 37.02 -27.10 12.22
C SER A 311 36.37 -26.09 13.15
N ASP A 312 36.14 -24.85 12.68
CA ASP A 312 35.50 -23.83 13.50
C ASP A 312 34.01 -24.17 13.75
N ALA A 313 33.33 -24.78 12.78
CA ALA A 313 31.95 -25.23 12.94
C ALA A 313 31.83 -26.37 13.94
N ASP A 314 32.78 -27.32 13.98
CA ASP A 314 32.85 -28.37 14.99
C ASP A 314 33.10 -27.80 16.39
N LEU A 315 33.97 -26.80 16.51
CA LEU A 315 34.20 -26.09 17.77
C LEU A 315 32.94 -25.35 18.24
N LEU A 316 32.25 -24.64 17.35
CA LEU A 316 31.02 -23.93 17.68
C LEU A 316 29.92 -24.91 18.12
N LEU A 317 29.74 -26.01 17.39
CA LEU A 317 28.77 -27.05 17.76
C LEU A 317 29.10 -27.69 19.11
N GLY A 318 30.38 -27.90 19.41
CA GLY A 318 30.81 -28.35 20.75
C GLY A 318 30.33 -27.42 21.86
N ILE A 319 30.46 -26.10 21.67
CA ILE A 319 29.97 -25.10 22.63
C ILE A 319 28.43 -25.11 22.72
N VAL A 320 27.73 -25.29 21.60
CA VAL A 320 26.26 -25.44 21.60
C VAL A 320 25.83 -26.67 22.39
N ASN A 321 26.52 -27.80 22.24
CA ASN A 321 26.24 -29.02 23.01
C ASN A 321 26.48 -28.82 24.51
N GLU A 322 27.52 -28.09 24.90
CA GLU A 322 27.76 -27.71 26.31
C GLU A 322 26.65 -26.79 26.86
N LEU A 323 26.12 -25.88 26.04
CA LEU A 323 24.96 -25.07 26.43
C LEU A 323 23.69 -25.92 26.55
N ASN A 324 23.51 -26.86 25.63
CA ASN A 324 22.33 -27.72 25.60
C ASN A 324 22.30 -28.73 26.75
N SER A 325 23.43 -29.06 27.38
CA SER A 325 23.43 -29.90 28.60
C SER A 325 22.74 -29.22 29.79
N VAL A 326 22.49 -27.91 29.72
CA VAL A 326 21.75 -27.14 30.73
C VAL A 326 20.37 -26.74 30.19
N ALA A 327 20.27 -26.42 28.90
CA ALA A 327 19.00 -26.03 28.29
C ALA A 327 18.04 -27.20 28.06
N GLU A 328 18.58 -28.42 27.91
CA GLU A 328 17.85 -29.67 27.69
C GLU A 328 16.84 -29.57 26.52
N LEU A 329 17.24 -28.96 25.40
CA LEU A 329 16.40 -28.96 24.19
C LEU A 329 16.30 -30.37 23.62
N ASP A 330 15.07 -30.82 23.35
CA ASP A 330 14.75 -32.15 22.80
C ASP A 330 15.36 -32.37 21.40
N GLU A 331 15.33 -31.33 20.56
CA GLU A 331 15.84 -31.36 19.19
C GLU A 331 16.84 -30.23 18.95
N LEU A 332 18.02 -30.58 18.46
CA LEU A 332 19.06 -29.64 18.05
C LEU A 332 19.32 -29.77 16.54
N ASP A 333 19.14 -28.69 15.79
CA ASP A 333 19.46 -28.64 14.35
C ASP A 333 20.96 -28.39 14.17
N GLU A 334 21.77 -29.44 14.31
CA GLU A 334 23.24 -29.34 14.17
C GLU A 334 23.67 -28.80 12.80
N ALA A 335 22.92 -29.11 11.75
CA ALA A 335 23.19 -28.62 10.40
C ALA A 335 23.04 -27.10 10.34
N ALA A 336 21.99 -26.54 10.94
CA ALA A 336 21.82 -25.10 11.06
C ALA A 336 22.97 -24.45 11.86
N VAL A 337 23.44 -25.06 12.95
CA VAL A 337 24.60 -24.54 13.72
C VAL A 337 25.87 -24.48 12.86
N ARG A 338 26.09 -25.49 12.02
CA ARG A 338 27.25 -25.53 11.11
C ARG A 338 27.18 -24.45 10.05
N ILE A 339 26.02 -24.31 9.41
CA ILE A 339 25.79 -23.26 8.40
C ILE A 339 25.91 -21.88 9.03
N PHE A 340 25.38 -21.70 10.24
CA PHE A 340 25.54 -20.48 11.02
C PHE A 340 27.02 -20.15 11.26
N SER A 341 27.85 -21.13 11.63
CA SER A 341 29.30 -20.95 11.73
C SER A 341 29.92 -20.55 10.39
N TYR A 342 29.58 -21.24 9.30
CA TYR A 342 30.14 -20.97 7.97
C TYR A 342 29.85 -19.56 7.46
N THR A 343 28.69 -19.03 7.83
CA THR A 343 28.20 -17.73 7.34
C THR A 343 28.32 -16.62 8.40
N ALA A 344 28.93 -16.87 9.56
CA ALA A 344 28.95 -15.95 10.70
C ALA A 344 29.64 -14.60 10.43
N ARG A 345 30.56 -14.55 9.45
CA ARG A 345 31.21 -13.30 8.99
C ARG A 345 30.45 -12.57 7.90
N GLY A 346 29.35 -13.14 7.43
CA GLY A 346 28.52 -12.56 6.40
C GLY A 346 27.74 -11.36 6.92
N ASP A 347 27.61 -10.36 6.07
CA ASP A 347 26.81 -9.17 6.31
C ASP A 347 25.98 -8.87 5.07
N LEU A 348 24.66 -9.07 5.17
CA LEU A 348 23.75 -9.09 4.04
C LEU A 348 22.75 -7.94 4.14
N ALA A 349 22.72 -7.08 3.13
CA ALA A 349 21.78 -5.97 3.06
C ALA A 349 20.30 -6.38 3.27
N PRO A 350 19.80 -7.50 2.71
CA PRO A 350 18.41 -7.92 2.93
C PRO A 350 18.10 -8.30 4.39
N MET A 351 19.03 -8.95 5.08
CA MET A 351 18.90 -9.30 6.50
C MET A 351 18.90 -8.04 7.36
N ASN A 352 19.78 -7.09 7.05
CA ASN A 352 19.84 -5.80 7.75
C ASN A 352 18.60 -4.95 7.50
N ALA A 353 18.05 -4.95 6.27
CA ALA A 353 16.78 -4.30 5.96
C ALA A 353 15.62 -4.89 6.77
N PHE A 354 15.55 -6.23 6.85
CA PHE A 354 14.52 -6.93 7.63
C PHE A 354 14.60 -6.59 9.12
N PHE A 355 15.74 -6.89 9.76
CA PHE A 355 15.92 -6.64 11.18
C PHE A 355 15.98 -5.17 11.55
N GLY A 356 16.49 -4.32 10.66
CA GLY A 356 16.52 -2.87 10.86
C GLY A 356 15.12 -2.24 10.85
N GLY A 357 14.23 -2.73 9.99
CA GLY A 357 12.81 -2.36 10.01
C GLY A 357 12.11 -2.80 11.31
N LEU A 358 12.35 -4.04 11.76
CA LEU A 358 11.81 -4.58 13.01
C LEU A 358 12.31 -3.80 14.24
N ALA A 359 13.62 -3.68 14.41
CA ALA A 359 14.23 -3.02 15.56
C ALA A 359 13.84 -1.54 15.63
N ALA A 360 13.81 -0.84 14.49
CA ALA A 360 13.31 0.54 14.46
C ALA A 360 11.83 0.63 14.84
N GLN A 361 11.00 -0.36 14.47
CA GLN A 361 9.63 -0.41 14.95
C GLN A 361 9.58 -0.61 16.46
N GLU A 362 10.42 -1.47 17.05
CA GLU A 362 10.48 -1.64 18.51
C GLU A 362 10.94 -0.36 19.23
N VAL A 363 11.82 0.44 18.63
CA VAL A 363 12.16 1.79 19.15
C VAL A 363 10.94 2.71 19.16
N ILE A 364 10.12 2.67 18.10
CA ILE A 364 8.85 3.44 18.04
C ILE A 364 7.91 2.97 19.16
N LYS A 365 7.77 1.66 19.37
CA LYS A 365 6.93 1.12 20.45
C LYS A 365 7.43 1.59 21.82
N ALA A 366 8.73 1.43 22.08
CA ALA A 366 9.39 1.83 23.32
C ALA A 366 9.18 3.31 23.67
N SER A 367 9.21 4.19 22.66
CA SER A 367 9.10 5.65 22.83
C SER A 367 7.65 6.16 22.87
N SER A 368 6.68 5.42 22.32
CA SER A 368 5.30 5.90 22.16
C SER A 368 4.25 5.16 22.99
N GLY A 369 4.53 3.94 23.46
CA GLY A 369 3.51 3.05 24.03
C GLY A 369 2.43 2.62 23.03
N LYS A 370 2.63 2.87 21.73
CA LYS A 370 1.77 2.41 20.64
C LYS A 370 2.27 1.03 20.19
N PHE A 371 1.32 0.12 19.93
CA PHE A 371 1.52 -1.26 19.52
C PHE A 371 2.07 -2.18 20.62
N THR A 372 1.87 -3.48 20.42
CA THR A 372 2.37 -4.51 21.34
C THR A 372 3.85 -4.79 21.03
N PRO A 373 4.78 -4.54 21.97
CA PRO A 373 6.20 -4.86 21.79
C PRO A 373 6.48 -6.35 21.65
N LEU A 374 7.65 -6.66 21.12
CA LEU A 374 8.20 -8.01 21.09
C LEU A 374 8.58 -8.47 22.51
N GLN A 375 8.06 -9.62 22.96
CA GLN A 375 8.31 -10.14 24.31
C GLN A 375 8.77 -11.62 24.29
N GLN A 376 10.06 -11.94 24.34
CA GLN A 376 11.21 -11.02 24.35
C GLN A 376 12.29 -11.34 23.33
N TRP A 377 12.44 -12.60 22.91
CA TRP A 377 13.42 -13.01 21.89
C TRP A 377 12.74 -13.38 20.58
N PHE A 378 13.29 -12.88 19.48
CA PHE A 378 12.93 -13.25 18.13
C PHE A 378 14.16 -13.70 17.36
N TYR A 379 14.06 -14.88 16.75
CA TYR A 379 15.08 -15.46 15.89
C TYR A 379 14.50 -15.65 14.50
N PHE A 380 15.33 -15.49 13.48
CA PHE A 380 14.96 -15.71 12.09
C PHE A 380 16.17 -16.26 11.32
N ASP A 381 15.90 -17.16 10.39
CA ASP A 381 16.86 -17.61 9.39
C ASP A 381 16.27 -17.60 7.98
N ALA A 382 17.17 -17.37 7.02
CA ALA A 382 16.91 -17.51 5.60
C ALA A 382 17.87 -18.52 4.98
N LEU A 383 18.13 -19.65 5.66
CA LEU A 383 19.08 -20.67 5.20
C LEU A 383 18.71 -21.24 3.82
N GLU A 384 17.43 -21.19 3.43
CA GLU A 384 16.96 -21.57 2.09
C GLU A 384 17.47 -20.65 0.97
N CYS A 385 18.19 -19.57 1.29
CA CYS A 385 18.90 -18.79 0.28
C CYS A 385 20.18 -19.48 -0.22
N LEU A 386 20.67 -20.51 0.46
CA LEU A 386 21.83 -21.28 0.00
C LEU A 386 21.44 -22.24 -1.16
N PRO A 387 22.39 -22.61 -2.03
CA PRO A 387 22.11 -23.49 -3.18
C PRO A 387 21.52 -24.86 -2.79
N GLU A 388 20.47 -25.29 -3.51
CA GLU A 388 19.70 -26.53 -3.22
C GLU A 388 20.51 -27.84 -3.29
N ASP A 389 21.56 -27.87 -4.10
CA ASP A 389 22.40 -29.06 -4.33
C ASP A 389 23.66 -29.08 -3.44
N GLY A 390 23.78 -28.14 -2.49
CA GLY A 390 24.93 -28.04 -1.59
C GLY A 390 26.27 -27.89 -2.33
N GLY A 391 26.24 -27.21 -3.49
CA GLY A 391 27.27 -27.27 -4.54
C GLY A 391 28.70 -27.30 -4.00
N CYS A 392 29.53 -28.19 -4.57
CA CYS A 392 30.97 -28.30 -4.30
C CYS A 392 31.70 -27.01 -4.74
N LEU A 393 31.55 -25.95 -3.97
CA LEU A 393 32.32 -24.73 -4.09
C LEU A 393 33.62 -24.92 -3.33
N GLN A 394 34.75 -24.68 -4.00
CA GLN A 394 36.05 -24.71 -3.33
C GLN A 394 36.08 -23.62 -2.25
N GLU A 395 36.67 -23.90 -1.08
CA GLU A 395 36.79 -22.93 0.02
C GLU A 395 37.37 -21.57 -0.44
N SER A 396 38.25 -21.59 -1.45
CA SER A 396 38.83 -20.39 -2.08
C SER A 396 37.79 -19.42 -2.68
N SER A 397 36.61 -19.92 -3.04
CA SER A 397 35.53 -19.11 -3.64
C SER A 397 34.84 -18.17 -2.66
N PHE A 398 34.97 -18.43 -1.35
CA PHE A 398 34.36 -17.69 -0.25
C PHE A 398 35.34 -16.73 0.45
N LEU A 399 36.59 -16.64 -0.04
CA LEU A 399 37.58 -15.70 0.49
C LEU A 399 37.25 -14.27 0.05
N SER A 400 37.52 -13.31 0.95
CA SER A 400 37.43 -11.88 0.66
C SER A 400 38.36 -11.50 -0.50
N LYS A 401 37.89 -10.61 -1.38
CA LYS A 401 38.59 -10.17 -2.58
C LYS A 401 39.04 -8.71 -2.52
N GLY A 402 38.83 -8.03 -1.38
CA GLY A 402 39.07 -6.59 -1.24
C GLY A 402 38.04 -5.78 -2.02
N THR A 403 36.78 -6.21 -1.99
CA THR A 403 35.68 -5.56 -2.70
C THR A 403 34.55 -5.21 -1.75
N ARG A 404 33.69 -4.26 -2.17
CA ARG A 404 32.49 -3.89 -1.42
C ARG A 404 31.50 -5.03 -1.19
N TYR A 405 31.64 -6.16 -1.89
CA TYR A 405 30.76 -7.33 -1.80
C TYR A 405 31.33 -8.43 -0.92
N ASP A 406 32.46 -8.21 -0.25
CA ASP A 406 33.20 -9.26 0.46
C ASP A 406 32.33 -9.96 1.52
N ALA A 407 31.52 -9.22 2.28
CA ALA A 407 30.66 -9.82 3.29
C ALA A 407 29.46 -10.59 2.72
N GLN A 408 29.11 -10.38 1.44
CA GLN A 408 28.15 -11.22 0.72
C GLN A 408 28.84 -12.43 0.07
N ILE A 409 30.07 -12.26 -0.44
CA ILE A 409 30.89 -13.32 -1.03
C ILE A 409 31.22 -14.42 -0.01
N VAL A 410 31.48 -14.08 1.25
CA VAL A 410 31.73 -15.11 2.29
C VAL A 410 30.53 -16.03 2.53
N VAL A 411 29.31 -15.60 2.18
CA VAL A 411 28.09 -16.40 2.30
C VAL A 411 27.85 -17.21 1.04
N PHE A 412 27.82 -16.57 -0.13
CA PHE A 412 27.35 -17.19 -1.37
C PHE A 412 28.45 -17.57 -2.37
N GLY A 413 29.68 -17.11 -2.13
CA GLY A 413 30.81 -17.31 -3.03
C GLY A 413 30.85 -16.31 -4.17
N SER A 414 32.05 -16.11 -4.70
CA SER A 414 32.30 -15.07 -5.71
C SER A 414 31.73 -15.39 -7.10
N GLU A 415 31.48 -16.66 -7.42
CA GLU A 415 30.80 -17.05 -8.65
C GLU A 415 29.35 -16.56 -8.67
N PHE A 416 28.63 -16.77 -7.56
CA PHE A 416 27.26 -16.27 -7.42
C PHE A 416 27.24 -14.75 -7.42
N GLN A 417 28.19 -14.08 -6.75
CA GLN A 417 28.33 -12.63 -6.84
C GLN A 417 28.45 -12.17 -8.30
N GLN A 418 29.23 -12.85 -9.13
CA GLN A 418 29.35 -12.50 -10.54
C GLN A 418 28.03 -12.69 -11.33
N LYS A 419 27.21 -13.67 -10.94
CA LYS A 419 25.86 -13.87 -11.48
C LYS A 419 24.94 -12.72 -11.10
N LEU A 420 24.96 -12.29 -9.84
CA LEU A 420 24.21 -11.12 -9.32
C LEU A 420 24.57 -9.84 -10.09
N LEU A 421 25.86 -9.58 -10.28
CA LEU A 421 26.36 -8.41 -11.01
C LEU A 421 25.77 -8.31 -12.43
N ASN A 422 25.61 -9.44 -13.11
CA ASN A 422 25.18 -9.47 -14.51
C ASN A 422 23.66 -9.54 -14.72
N GLN A 423 22.86 -9.44 -13.66
CA GLN A 423 21.41 -9.50 -13.76
C GLN A 423 20.79 -8.30 -14.48
N LYS A 424 19.70 -8.55 -15.20
CA LYS A 424 18.86 -7.57 -15.88
C LYS A 424 17.45 -7.55 -15.28
N TYR A 425 17.17 -6.54 -14.46
CA TYR A 425 15.89 -6.43 -13.74
C TYR A 425 15.07 -5.24 -14.20
N PHE A 426 13.76 -5.44 -14.28
CA PHE A 426 12.79 -4.37 -14.45
C PHE A 426 12.07 -4.11 -13.13
N MET A 427 12.17 -2.88 -12.64
CA MET A 427 11.49 -2.42 -11.44
C MET A 427 10.35 -1.49 -11.81
N VAL A 428 9.14 -1.82 -11.34
CA VAL A 428 7.94 -1.03 -11.61
C VAL A 428 7.48 -0.36 -10.33
N GLY A 429 7.66 0.96 -10.27
CA GLY A 429 7.48 1.79 -9.09
C GLY A 429 8.81 2.19 -8.44
N ALA A 430 8.94 3.47 -8.12
CA ALA A 430 10.04 4.12 -7.41
C ALA A 430 9.54 4.81 -6.12
N GLY A 431 8.41 4.35 -5.59
CA GLY A 431 7.84 4.77 -4.31
C GLY A 431 8.59 4.21 -3.10
N ALA A 432 7.88 3.93 -2.00
CA ALA A 432 8.47 3.48 -0.74
C ALA A 432 9.25 2.15 -0.90
N ILE A 433 8.57 1.11 -1.39
CA ILE A 433 9.20 -0.20 -1.66
C ILE A 433 10.28 -0.06 -2.73
N GLY A 434 10.05 0.75 -3.77
CA GLY A 434 11.01 0.95 -4.87
C GLY A 434 12.33 1.54 -4.38
N CYS A 435 12.29 2.55 -3.50
CA CYS A 435 13.49 3.11 -2.88
C CYS A 435 14.28 2.06 -2.06
N GLU A 436 13.58 1.26 -1.26
CA GLU A 436 14.20 0.20 -0.44
C GLU A 436 14.78 -0.92 -1.31
N LEU A 437 14.08 -1.35 -2.37
CA LEU A 437 14.57 -2.35 -3.31
C LEU A 437 15.77 -1.84 -4.09
N LEU A 438 15.77 -0.60 -4.58
CA LEU A 438 16.92 -0.04 -5.28
C LEU A 438 18.16 0.06 -4.38
N LYS A 439 18.00 0.46 -3.12
CA LYS A 439 19.08 0.42 -2.13
C LYS A 439 19.62 -1.00 -1.95
N ASN A 440 18.74 -1.98 -1.75
CA ASN A 440 19.17 -3.38 -1.64
C ASN A 440 19.85 -3.87 -2.93
N PHE A 441 19.33 -3.53 -4.11
CA PHE A 441 19.92 -3.91 -5.40
C PHE A 441 21.33 -3.31 -5.56
N ALA A 442 21.55 -2.07 -5.13
CA ALA A 442 22.84 -1.42 -5.14
C ALA A 442 23.87 -2.15 -4.26
N LEU A 443 23.46 -2.52 -3.05
CA LEU A 443 24.29 -3.20 -2.05
C LEU A 443 24.59 -4.66 -2.47
N ILE A 444 23.59 -5.36 -2.99
CA ILE A 444 23.72 -6.71 -3.56
C ILE A 444 24.60 -6.70 -4.82
N GLY A 445 24.56 -5.61 -5.59
CA GLY A 445 25.29 -5.44 -6.85
C GLY A 445 24.48 -5.77 -8.11
N ILE A 446 23.16 -5.84 -8.03
CA ILE A 446 22.30 -6.11 -9.21
C ILE A 446 22.56 -5.06 -10.29
N GLY A 447 22.85 -5.51 -11.50
CA GLY A 447 23.09 -4.62 -12.64
C GLY A 447 24.44 -3.88 -12.62
N ALA A 448 25.35 -4.18 -11.69
CA ALA A 448 26.66 -3.52 -11.61
C ALA A 448 27.74 -4.15 -12.50
N GLY A 449 27.47 -5.33 -13.06
CA GLY A 449 28.36 -6.05 -13.99
C GLY A 449 28.33 -5.49 -15.41
N GLU A 450 29.20 -6.00 -16.28
CA GLU A 450 29.30 -5.55 -17.67
C GLU A 450 27.97 -5.69 -18.43
N LYS A 451 27.31 -6.85 -18.26
CA LYS A 451 26.06 -7.22 -18.93
C LYS A 451 24.81 -6.87 -18.12
N GLY A 452 24.99 -6.45 -16.88
CA GLY A 452 23.91 -6.12 -15.96
C GLY A 452 23.22 -4.79 -16.31
N ARG A 453 21.93 -4.71 -15.97
CA ARG A 453 21.12 -3.51 -16.17
C ARG A 453 19.89 -3.50 -15.26
N ILE A 454 19.59 -2.37 -14.64
CA ILE A 454 18.29 -2.13 -14.02
C ILE A 454 17.53 -1.13 -14.91
N THR A 455 16.27 -1.42 -15.19
CA THR A 455 15.33 -0.43 -15.71
C THR A 455 14.32 -0.14 -14.61
N VAL A 456 14.13 1.13 -14.24
CA VAL A 456 13.11 1.54 -13.26
C VAL A 456 12.12 2.45 -13.96
N THR A 457 10.82 2.23 -13.76
CA THR A 457 9.77 3.12 -14.27
C THR A 457 8.84 3.56 -13.15
N ASP A 458 8.55 4.86 -13.12
CA ASP A 458 7.55 5.47 -12.24
C ASP A 458 7.10 6.78 -12.87
N MET A 459 5.80 6.97 -13.04
CA MET A 459 5.22 8.17 -13.67
C MET A 459 5.05 9.34 -12.70
N ASP A 460 5.21 9.10 -11.39
CA ASP A 460 4.94 10.09 -10.37
C ASP A 460 6.13 11.03 -10.13
N TYR A 461 5.78 12.21 -9.61
CA TYR A 461 6.72 13.19 -9.09
C TYR A 461 6.84 13.08 -7.57
N ILE A 462 7.95 13.56 -7.04
CA ILE A 462 8.23 13.55 -5.60
C ILE A 462 7.39 14.62 -4.90
N GLU A 463 6.63 14.20 -3.90
CA GLU A 463 5.87 15.10 -3.02
C GLU A 463 6.54 15.23 -1.64
N ARG A 464 6.18 16.26 -0.87
CA ARG A 464 6.66 16.41 0.52
C ARG A 464 6.30 15.21 1.40
N SER A 465 5.08 14.68 1.24
CA SER A 465 4.56 13.53 2.01
C SER A 465 5.34 12.24 1.76
N ASN A 466 6.15 12.18 0.70
CA ASN A 466 6.92 11.02 0.31
C ASN A 466 8.21 10.88 1.13
N LEU A 467 8.82 12.00 1.52
CA LEU A 467 10.15 12.07 2.13
C LEU A 467 10.27 11.27 3.45
N ASN A 468 9.17 11.13 4.19
CA ASN A 468 9.11 10.34 5.43
C ASN A 468 9.35 8.83 5.24
N ARG A 469 9.22 8.27 4.03
CA ARG A 469 9.46 6.84 3.78
C ARG A 469 10.21 6.51 2.49
N GLN A 470 10.41 7.50 1.62
CA GLN A 470 11.15 7.37 0.36
C GLN A 470 12.51 8.04 0.53
N PHE A 471 13.36 7.40 1.32
CA PHE A 471 14.58 8.00 1.89
C PHE A 471 15.66 8.35 0.84
N LEU A 472 15.49 7.94 -0.42
CA LEU A 472 16.37 8.36 -1.52
C LEU A 472 16.13 9.82 -1.94
N PHE A 473 15.00 10.42 -1.54
CA PHE A 473 14.61 11.77 -1.92
C PHE A 473 14.95 12.78 -0.83
N ARG A 474 15.15 14.05 -1.23
CA ARG A 474 15.35 15.18 -0.31
C ARG A 474 14.35 16.29 -0.61
N SER A 475 14.25 17.26 0.29
CA SER A 475 13.37 18.43 0.11
C SER A 475 13.65 19.20 -1.19
N LYS A 476 14.91 19.21 -1.66
CA LYS A 476 15.31 19.82 -2.94
C LYS A 476 14.83 19.07 -4.19
N ASP A 477 14.24 17.89 -4.02
CA ASP A 477 13.80 17.02 -5.10
C ASP A 477 12.28 17.00 -5.29
N ILE A 478 11.54 17.71 -4.44
CA ILE A 478 10.09 17.89 -4.60
C ILE A 478 9.79 18.46 -6.01
N GLY A 479 8.82 17.85 -6.68
CA GLY A 479 8.43 18.19 -8.05
C GLY A 479 9.31 17.57 -9.14
N LYS A 480 10.31 16.75 -8.81
CA LYS A 480 11.10 15.98 -9.79
C LYS A 480 10.57 14.55 -9.96
N PRO A 481 10.82 13.89 -11.10
CA PRO A 481 10.40 12.50 -11.33
C PRO A 481 11.06 11.53 -10.33
N LYS A 482 10.26 10.64 -9.71
CA LYS A 482 10.75 9.70 -8.69
C LYS A 482 11.84 8.77 -9.23
N SER A 483 11.60 8.16 -10.40
CA SER A 483 12.50 7.17 -11.01
C SER A 483 13.90 7.74 -11.29
N GLU A 484 13.97 8.97 -11.81
CA GLU A 484 15.24 9.63 -12.13
C GLU A 484 16.06 9.99 -10.89
N VAL A 485 15.42 10.55 -9.87
CA VAL A 485 16.11 10.93 -8.63
C VAL A 485 16.56 9.67 -7.87
N ALA A 486 15.71 8.63 -7.82
CA ALA A 486 16.06 7.36 -7.17
C ALA A 486 17.27 6.70 -7.85
N ALA A 487 17.28 6.69 -9.19
CA ALA A 487 18.40 6.16 -9.96
C ALA A 487 19.71 6.91 -9.68
N LYS A 488 19.67 8.24 -9.60
CA LYS A 488 20.84 9.07 -9.26
C LYS A 488 21.34 8.81 -7.84
N ALA A 489 20.44 8.81 -6.85
CA ALA A 489 20.80 8.57 -5.45
C ALA A 489 21.46 7.20 -5.24
N VAL A 490 20.96 6.17 -5.92
CA VAL A 490 21.50 4.81 -5.83
C VAL A 490 22.85 4.67 -6.55
N ALA A 491 23.08 5.41 -7.64
CA ALA A 491 24.39 5.47 -8.28
C ALA A 491 25.46 6.13 -7.39
N GLU A 492 25.07 7.02 -6.46
CA GLU A 492 25.98 7.55 -5.43
C GLU A 492 26.35 6.49 -4.38
N MET A 493 25.40 5.61 -4.01
CA MET A 493 25.64 4.47 -3.11
C MET A 493 26.53 3.41 -3.75
N ASN A 494 26.31 3.13 -5.04
CA ASN A 494 27.14 2.22 -5.82
C ASN A 494 27.44 2.75 -7.23
N PRO A 495 28.65 3.33 -7.45
CA PRO A 495 29.03 3.87 -8.76
C PRO A 495 29.08 2.86 -9.90
N GLN A 496 29.14 1.55 -9.60
CA GLN A 496 29.16 0.50 -10.61
C GLN A 496 27.76 0.16 -11.17
N ILE A 497 26.69 0.54 -10.45
CA ILE A 497 25.32 0.18 -10.83
C ILE A 497 24.92 0.83 -12.16
N LYS A 498 24.30 0.05 -13.05
CA LYS A 498 23.78 0.56 -14.33
C LYS A 498 22.26 0.59 -14.28
N ILE A 499 21.71 1.79 -14.18
CA ILE A 499 20.28 2.01 -14.09
C ILE A 499 19.77 2.95 -15.19
N THR A 500 18.65 2.61 -15.80
CA THR A 500 17.91 3.43 -16.75
C THR A 500 16.57 3.81 -16.11
N ALA A 501 16.29 5.10 -15.99
CA ALA A 501 15.05 5.60 -15.42
C ALA A 501 14.07 6.01 -16.53
N HIS A 502 12.85 5.48 -16.47
CA HIS A 502 11.73 5.85 -17.33
C HIS A 502 10.62 6.51 -16.49
N GLN A 503 9.73 7.24 -17.14
CA GLN A 503 8.58 7.90 -16.53
C GLN A 503 7.24 7.35 -17.05
N ASN A 504 7.27 6.14 -17.59
CA ASN A 504 6.11 5.57 -18.28
C ASN A 504 5.21 4.88 -17.24
N ARG A 505 3.91 5.16 -17.30
CA ARG A 505 2.92 4.33 -16.60
C ARG A 505 2.94 2.94 -17.22
N LEU A 506 2.86 1.90 -16.38
CA LEU A 506 2.76 0.54 -16.87
C LEU A 506 1.30 0.19 -17.19
N ASP A 507 0.95 0.31 -18.46
CA ASP A 507 -0.39 0.04 -19.01
C ASP A 507 -0.28 -0.31 -20.52
N PRO A 508 -1.40 -0.62 -21.21
CA PRO A 508 -1.38 -0.92 -22.64
C PRO A 508 -0.71 0.14 -23.54
N ASP A 509 -0.71 1.41 -23.15
CA ASP A 509 -0.13 2.49 -23.98
C ASP A 509 1.41 2.44 -23.95
N SER A 510 1.99 1.85 -22.91
CA SER A 510 3.44 1.68 -22.75
C SER A 510 4.03 0.43 -23.44
N GLU A 511 3.21 -0.42 -24.05
CA GLU A 511 3.64 -1.66 -24.73
C GLU A 511 4.61 -1.41 -25.89
N GLY A 512 4.60 -0.22 -26.49
CA GLY A 512 5.57 0.16 -27.51
C GLY A 512 6.99 0.33 -26.97
N VAL A 513 7.13 0.59 -25.66
CA VAL A 513 8.43 0.71 -24.97
C VAL A 513 8.80 -0.60 -24.28
N TYR A 514 7.82 -1.21 -23.61
CA TYR A 514 7.97 -2.48 -22.89
C TYR A 514 7.44 -3.64 -23.71
N ASP A 515 8.01 -3.81 -24.90
CA ASP A 515 7.57 -4.83 -25.85
C ASP A 515 8.07 -6.23 -25.49
N TYR A 516 7.77 -7.21 -26.36
CA TYR A 516 8.22 -8.58 -26.20
C TYR A 516 9.75 -8.68 -26.07
N SER A 517 10.50 -7.93 -26.87
CA SER A 517 11.97 -7.98 -26.85
C SER A 517 12.53 -7.41 -25.56
N PHE A 518 11.91 -6.36 -25.01
CA PHE A 518 12.25 -5.84 -23.69
C PHE A 518 12.08 -6.91 -22.62
N PHE A 519 10.88 -7.50 -22.48
CA PHE A 519 10.61 -8.50 -21.45
C PHE A 519 11.49 -9.75 -21.61
N MET A 520 11.65 -10.26 -22.83
CA MET A 520 12.49 -11.43 -23.07
C MET A 520 13.97 -11.19 -22.71
N GLY A 521 14.44 -9.95 -22.80
CA GLY A 521 15.80 -9.56 -22.40
C GLY A 521 16.03 -9.44 -20.89
N LEU A 522 14.98 -9.56 -20.06
CA LEU A 522 15.06 -9.50 -18.60
C LEU A 522 15.34 -10.88 -17.99
N ASP A 523 16.01 -10.87 -16.84
CA ASP A 523 16.16 -12.04 -15.96
C ASP A 523 15.03 -12.12 -14.93
N GLY A 524 14.46 -10.99 -14.54
CA GLY A 524 13.34 -10.92 -13.60
C GLY A 524 12.72 -9.54 -13.45
N VAL A 525 11.62 -9.49 -12.71
CA VAL A 525 10.82 -8.29 -12.46
C VAL A 525 10.65 -8.08 -10.95
N ALA A 526 10.66 -6.83 -10.51
CA ALA A 526 10.34 -6.46 -9.14
C ALA A 526 9.22 -5.42 -9.12
N ALA A 527 8.13 -5.73 -8.43
CA ALA A 527 6.95 -4.88 -8.33
C ALA A 527 7.00 -4.07 -7.03
N ALA A 528 6.90 -2.75 -7.17
CA ALA A 528 6.89 -1.77 -6.08
C ALA A 528 5.68 -0.83 -6.22
N LEU A 529 4.50 -1.44 -6.44
CA LEU A 529 3.27 -0.79 -6.83
C LEU A 529 2.39 -0.43 -5.63
N ASP A 530 1.41 0.45 -5.82
CA ASP A 530 0.49 0.91 -4.76
C ASP A 530 -1.00 0.63 -5.07
N ASN A 531 -1.30 0.11 -6.25
CA ASN A 531 -2.65 -0.26 -6.68
C ASN A 531 -2.72 -1.70 -7.20
N VAL A 532 -3.91 -2.29 -7.22
CA VAL A 532 -4.11 -3.70 -7.60
C VAL A 532 -4.09 -3.86 -9.11
N GLU A 533 -4.62 -2.88 -9.84
CA GLU A 533 -4.75 -2.90 -11.30
C GLU A 533 -3.38 -3.02 -11.99
N ALA A 534 -2.40 -2.23 -11.57
CA ALA A 534 -1.04 -2.29 -12.09
C ALA A 534 -0.34 -3.61 -11.73
N ARG A 535 -0.61 -4.18 -10.54
CA ARG A 535 -0.07 -5.49 -10.14
C ARG A 535 -0.58 -6.60 -11.04
N VAL A 536 -1.90 -6.63 -11.26
CA VAL A 536 -2.55 -7.60 -12.16
C VAL A 536 -2.02 -7.45 -13.58
N TYR A 537 -1.83 -6.22 -14.06
CA TYR A 537 -1.29 -5.98 -15.38
C TYR A 537 0.17 -6.46 -15.51
N LEU A 538 1.01 -6.17 -14.52
CA LEU A 538 2.40 -6.63 -14.49
C LEU A 538 2.49 -8.16 -14.38
N ASP A 539 1.70 -8.78 -13.51
CA ASP A 539 1.61 -10.23 -13.36
C ASP A 539 1.25 -10.90 -14.69
N LYS A 540 0.23 -10.37 -15.38
CA LYS A 540 -0.16 -10.84 -16.71
C LYS A 540 1.03 -10.78 -17.68
N ARG A 541 1.80 -9.70 -17.69
CA ARG A 541 3.00 -9.59 -18.54
C ARG A 541 4.08 -10.60 -18.15
N CYS A 542 4.32 -10.80 -16.85
CA CYS A 542 5.27 -11.80 -16.37
C CYS A 542 4.87 -13.22 -16.78
N VAL A 543 3.59 -13.59 -16.67
CA VAL A 543 3.05 -14.88 -17.16
C VAL A 543 3.23 -14.99 -18.67
N GLN A 544 2.86 -13.96 -19.42
CA GLN A 544 2.98 -13.88 -20.88
C GLN A 544 4.41 -14.06 -21.40
N HIS A 545 5.40 -13.59 -20.64
CA HIS A 545 6.80 -13.64 -21.04
C HIS A 545 7.62 -14.68 -20.25
N GLN A 546 6.96 -15.51 -19.43
CA GLN A 546 7.59 -16.50 -18.54
C GLN A 546 8.71 -15.89 -17.69
N LYS A 547 8.46 -14.72 -17.09
CA LYS A 547 9.43 -14.01 -16.24
C LYS A 547 9.09 -14.16 -14.77
N PRO A 548 10.10 -14.41 -13.90
CA PRO A 548 9.88 -14.41 -12.48
C PRO A 548 9.61 -13.00 -11.96
N MET A 549 8.80 -12.91 -10.91
CA MET A 549 8.39 -11.63 -10.32
C MET A 549 8.50 -11.68 -8.80
N LEU A 550 9.10 -10.64 -8.22
CA LEU A 550 9.04 -10.33 -6.80
C LEU A 550 7.92 -9.33 -6.57
N GLU A 551 7.00 -9.63 -5.67
CA GLU A 551 5.86 -8.79 -5.33
C GLU A 551 5.84 -8.51 -3.82
N GLY A 552 5.49 -7.27 -3.46
CA GLY A 552 5.37 -6.86 -2.08
C GLY A 552 4.37 -5.72 -1.90
N GLY A 553 3.72 -5.70 -0.74
CA GLY A 553 2.77 -4.65 -0.41
C GLY A 553 2.73 -4.34 1.08
N THR A 554 2.42 -3.08 1.40
CA THR A 554 2.35 -2.58 2.78
C THR A 554 1.05 -1.82 3.03
N LEU A 555 0.51 -1.95 4.25
CA LEU A 555 -0.61 -1.16 4.77
C LEU A 555 -0.34 -0.85 6.25
N GLY A 556 0.14 0.36 6.53
CA GLY A 556 0.59 0.76 7.86
C GLY A 556 1.67 -0.19 8.39
N SER A 557 1.41 -0.85 9.52
CA SER A 557 2.29 -1.86 10.13
C SER A 557 2.23 -3.23 9.45
N LYS A 558 1.27 -3.47 8.55
CA LYS A 558 1.05 -4.75 7.87
C LYS A 558 1.85 -4.82 6.58
N GLY A 559 2.42 -5.97 6.28
CA GLY A 559 3.20 -6.21 5.07
C GLY A 559 3.04 -7.63 4.55
N HIS A 560 3.25 -7.82 3.26
CA HIS A 560 3.36 -9.15 2.66
C HIS A 560 4.41 -9.19 1.55
N THR A 561 4.94 -10.38 1.28
CA THR A 561 5.77 -10.69 0.11
C THR A 561 5.23 -11.92 -0.60
N LEU A 562 5.29 -11.89 -1.92
CA LEU A 562 4.97 -13.00 -2.80
C LEU A 562 6.08 -13.13 -3.84
N VAL A 563 6.41 -14.38 -4.18
CA VAL A 563 7.33 -14.71 -5.27
C VAL A 563 6.59 -15.52 -6.31
N VAL A 564 6.67 -15.08 -7.57
CA VAL A 564 6.08 -15.76 -8.72
C VAL A 564 7.21 -16.37 -9.53
N VAL A 565 7.23 -17.70 -9.63
CA VAL A 565 8.25 -18.48 -10.31
C VAL A 565 7.60 -19.25 -11.47
N PRO A 566 8.01 -19.01 -12.72
CA PRO A 566 7.47 -19.69 -13.88
C PRO A 566 7.50 -21.21 -13.73
N HIS A 567 6.39 -21.87 -14.10
CA HIS A 567 6.18 -23.32 -14.02
C HIS A 567 6.27 -23.94 -12.61
N LEU A 568 6.37 -23.15 -11.54
CA LEU A 568 6.54 -23.66 -10.17
C LEU A 568 5.45 -23.17 -9.21
N THR A 569 5.13 -21.87 -9.21
CA THR A 569 4.15 -21.27 -8.30
C THR A 569 2.89 -20.80 -9.04
N GLU A 570 1.83 -20.50 -8.30
CA GLU A 570 0.76 -19.64 -8.82
C GLU A 570 1.30 -18.23 -9.17
N SER A 571 0.55 -17.50 -9.99
CA SER A 571 0.80 -16.09 -10.27
C SER A 571 0.06 -15.21 -9.24
N TYR A 572 0.26 -13.89 -9.27
CA TYR A 572 -0.53 -12.98 -8.43
C TYR A 572 -2.03 -13.10 -8.72
N GLY A 573 -2.37 -13.31 -10.00
CA GLY A 573 -3.71 -13.66 -10.44
C GLY A 573 -4.61 -12.44 -10.70
N PRO A 574 -5.90 -12.67 -11.02
CA PRO A 574 -6.85 -11.59 -11.22
C PRO A 574 -7.03 -10.82 -9.91
N GLY A 575 -7.29 -9.52 -10.02
CA GLY A 575 -7.63 -8.70 -8.86
C GLY A 575 -8.83 -9.31 -8.17
N LYS A 576 -8.66 -9.83 -6.94
CA LYS A 576 -9.79 -10.23 -6.12
C LYS A 576 -10.60 -8.97 -5.87
N SER A 577 -11.78 -8.89 -6.46
CA SER A 577 -12.61 -7.71 -6.31
C SER A 577 -12.90 -7.52 -4.82
N SER A 578 -12.33 -6.47 -4.22
CA SER A 578 -12.76 -5.97 -2.92
C SER A 578 -14.13 -5.29 -3.00
N SER A 579 -14.94 -5.67 -4.01
CA SER A 579 -16.25 -5.15 -4.37
C SER A 579 -17.31 -5.31 -3.27
N GLY A 580 -16.96 -5.90 -2.13
CA GLY A 580 -17.80 -5.92 -0.94
C GLY A 580 -17.99 -4.56 -0.25
N ASN A 581 -17.17 -3.54 -0.59
CA ASN A 581 -17.17 -2.25 0.14
C ASN A 581 -17.61 -1.03 -0.72
N ALA A 582 -18.13 -1.21 -1.94
CA ALA A 582 -18.63 -0.08 -2.72
C ALA A 582 -19.90 0.48 -2.05
N ILE A 583 -19.92 1.79 -1.75
CA ILE A 583 -21.07 2.43 -1.12
C ILE A 583 -22.20 2.49 -2.16
N PRO A 584 -23.42 2.00 -1.84
CA PRO A 584 -24.56 2.08 -2.75
C PRO A 584 -24.83 3.52 -3.22
N LEU A 585 -25.17 3.70 -4.49
CA LEU A 585 -25.42 5.03 -5.07
C LEU A 585 -26.59 5.74 -4.38
N CYS A 586 -27.63 5.00 -3.99
CA CYS A 586 -28.77 5.56 -3.24
C CYS A 586 -28.33 6.10 -1.86
N THR A 587 -27.39 5.44 -1.20
CA THR A 587 -26.80 5.88 0.07
C THR A 587 -25.99 7.16 -0.11
N LEU A 588 -25.14 7.24 -1.13
CA LEU A 588 -24.38 8.47 -1.43
C LEU A 588 -25.29 9.64 -1.81
N LYS A 589 -26.30 9.37 -2.65
CA LYS A 589 -27.17 10.41 -3.23
C LYS A 589 -28.24 10.93 -2.27
N ASN A 590 -28.85 10.06 -1.45
CA ASN A 590 -30.05 10.42 -0.69
C ASN A 590 -29.99 10.07 0.81
N PHE A 591 -29.29 9.00 1.21
CA PHE A 591 -29.37 8.44 2.56
C PHE A 591 -28.00 8.22 3.25
N PRO A 592 -27.13 9.25 3.34
CA PRO A 592 -25.89 9.13 4.09
C PRO A 592 -26.19 8.97 5.58
N HIS A 593 -25.37 8.19 6.27
CA HIS A 593 -25.45 8.00 7.73
C HIS A 593 -24.07 7.90 8.38
N ARG A 594 -23.00 8.01 7.58
CA ARG A 594 -21.61 8.06 8.04
C ARG A 594 -20.85 9.12 7.27
N ILE A 595 -19.78 9.64 7.87
CA ILE A 595 -18.96 10.70 7.27
C ILE A 595 -18.25 10.24 5.99
N GLU A 596 -17.96 8.95 5.85
CA GLU A 596 -17.40 8.38 4.62
C GLU A 596 -18.33 8.59 3.41
N HIS A 597 -19.66 8.54 3.64
CA HIS A 597 -20.65 8.71 2.57
C HIS A 597 -20.70 10.15 2.08
N THR A 598 -20.64 11.12 3.01
CA THR A 598 -20.65 12.55 2.66
C THR A 598 -19.33 12.97 2.02
N LEU A 599 -18.19 12.38 2.43
CA LEU A 599 -16.88 12.64 1.83
C LEU A 599 -16.75 12.07 0.41
N GLN A 600 -17.21 10.83 0.18
CA GLN A 600 -17.24 10.26 -1.17
C GLN A 600 -18.19 11.08 -2.07
N TRP A 601 -19.37 11.46 -1.56
CA TRP A 601 -20.28 12.37 -2.28
C TRP A 601 -19.61 13.70 -2.63
N ALA A 602 -18.90 14.33 -1.68
CA ALA A 602 -18.21 15.60 -1.92
C ALA A 602 -17.09 15.47 -2.96
N ARG A 603 -16.37 14.34 -2.96
CA ARG A 603 -15.34 14.02 -3.96
C ARG A 603 -15.95 13.82 -5.36
N ASP A 604 -17.10 13.18 -5.46
CA ASP A 604 -17.84 13.01 -6.72
C ASP A 604 -18.37 14.35 -7.24
N GLN A 605 -18.86 15.21 -6.35
CA GLN A 605 -19.24 16.58 -6.71
C GLN A 605 -18.05 17.38 -7.24
N PHE A 606 -16.88 17.28 -6.60
CA PHE A 606 -15.66 17.93 -7.07
C PHE A 606 -15.30 17.47 -8.50
N GLU A 607 -15.26 16.15 -8.72
CA GLU A 607 -14.90 15.56 -10.03
C GLU A 607 -15.88 15.98 -11.14
N GLY A 608 -17.18 15.90 -10.86
CA GLY A 608 -18.22 16.26 -11.83
C GLY A 608 -18.19 17.75 -12.21
N LEU A 609 -18.06 18.63 -11.22
CA LEU A 609 -18.13 20.09 -11.41
C LEU A 609 -16.85 20.67 -12.01
N PHE A 610 -15.68 20.25 -11.50
CA PHE A 610 -14.42 20.94 -11.79
C PHE A 610 -13.51 20.19 -12.76
N LYS A 611 -13.81 18.93 -13.10
CA LYS A 611 -13.02 18.14 -14.07
C LYS A 611 -13.84 17.65 -15.26
N GLN A 612 -14.84 16.80 -15.02
CA GLN A 612 -15.60 16.16 -16.10
C GLN A 612 -16.35 17.19 -16.96
N THR A 613 -16.96 18.19 -16.33
CA THR A 613 -17.68 19.25 -17.06
C THR A 613 -16.74 20.03 -18.00
N PRO A 614 -15.59 20.60 -17.52
CA PRO A 614 -14.60 21.21 -18.41
C PRO A 614 -14.02 20.27 -19.48
N GLU A 615 -13.75 18.99 -19.16
CA GLU A 615 -13.25 18.01 -20.14
C GLU A 615 -14.26 17.76 -21.25
N ASN A 616 -15.53 17.56 -20.91
CA ASN A 616 -16.61 17.38 -21.88
C ASN A 616 -16.78 18.60 -22.78
N VAL A 617 -16.70 19.82 -22.22
CA VAL A 617 -16.73 21.05 -23.02
C VAL A 617 -15.54 21.10 -23.98
N ASN A 618 -14.33 20.78 -23.51
CA ASN A 618 -13.14 20.80 -24.34
C ASN A 618 -13.15 19.72 -25.44
N LEU A 619 -13.67 18.53 -25.14
CA LEU A 619 -13.88 17.46 -26.11
C LEU A 619 -14.92 17.89 -27.16
N PHE A 620 -16.03 18.50 -26.74
CA PHE A 620 -17.02 19.06 -27.66
C PHE A 620 -16.42 20.13 -28.61
N LEU A 621 -15.54 21.00 -28.10
CA LEU A 621 -14.90 22.04 -28.90
C LEU A 621 -13.82 21.50 -29.87
N ARG A 622 -13.19 20.36 -29.54
CA ARG A 622 -12.05 19.79 -30.30
C ARG A 622 -12.43 18.63 -31.22
N ASP A 623 -13.32 17.75 -30.78
CA ASP A 623 -13.73 16.55 -31.51
C ASP A 623 -15.04 16.80 -32.29
N PRO A 624 -15.00 16.86 -33.63
CA PRO A 624 -16.20 17.09 -34.44
C PRO A 624 -17.24 15.97 -34.31
N ASN A 625 -16.83 14.78 -33.86
CA ASN A 625 -17.70 13.61 -33.69
C ASN A 625 -18.16 13.41 -32.24
N PHE A 626 -17.91 14.38 -31.34
CA PHE A 626 -18.27 14.27 -29.93
C PHE A 626 -19.76 13.97 -29.74
N ILE A 627 -20.64 14.77 -30.35
CA ILE A 627 -22.10 14.59 -30.23
C ILE A 627 -22.52 13.19 -30.67
N GLU A 628 -22.03 12.73 -31.83
CA GLU A 628 -22.38 11.41 -32.37
C GLU A 628 -21.91 10.29 -31.45
N ARG A 629 -20.70 10.40 -30.89
CA ARG A 629 -20.16 9.43 -29.92
C ARG A 629 -20.98 9.43 -28.63
N THR A 630 -21.30 10.60 -28.08
CA THR A 630 -22.09 10.73 -26.84
C THR A 630 -23.46 10.06 -26.98
N LEU A 631 -24.11 10.16 -28.13
CA LEU A 631 -25.41 9.50 -28.39
C LEU A 631 -25.33 7.96 -28.38
N THR A 632 -24.14 7.37 -28.61
CA THR A 632 -23.98 5.90 -28.55
C THR A 632 -24.05 5.33 -27.13
N HIS A 633 -23.97 6.18 -26.10
CA HIS A 633 -24.03 5.78 -24.69
C HIS A 633 -25.48 5.67 -24.16
N GLY A 634 -26.49 6.14 -24.92
CA GLY A 634 -27.90 6.12 -24.55
C GLY A 634 -28.49 7.51 -24.29
N ASP A 635 -29.79 7.68 -24.51
CA ASP A 635 -30.45 9.00 -24.56
C ASP A 635 -30.37 9.78 -23.23
N ALA A 636 -30.57 9.11 -22.10
CA ALA A 636 -30.54 9.76 -20.77
C ALA A 636 -29.14 10.27 -20.38
N GLU A 637 -28.11 9.47 -20.64
CA GLU A 637 -26.71 9.87 -20.38
C GLU A 637 -26.27 10.97 -21.35
N ALA A 638 -26.69 10.88 -22.62
CA ALA A 638 -26.43 11.92 -23.60
C ALA A 638 -27.10 13.26 -23.23
N LEU A 639 -28.32 13.24 -22.70
CA LEU A 639 -29.01 14.45 -22.21
C LEU A 639 -28.24 15.11 -21.08
N GLU A 640 -27.73 14.33 -20.12
CA GLU A 640 -26.93 14.84 -19.00
C GLU A 640 -25.64 15.50 -19.48
N ILE A 641 -24.87 14.81 -20.33
CA ILE A 641 -23.59 15.30 -20.85
C ILE A 641 -23.79 16.53 -21.74
N LEU A 642 -24.66 16.45 -22.75
CA LEU A 642 -24.88 17.55 -23.70
C LEU A 642 -25.56 18.76 -23.04
N GLY A 643 -26.48 18.52 -22.10
CA GLY A 643 -27.09 19.56 -21.28
C GLY A 643 -26.05 20.29 -20.43
N GLY A 644 -25.16 19.55 -19.77
CA GLY A 644 -24.05 20.11 -19.00
C GLY A 644 -23.11 20.98 -19.84
N VAL A 645 -22.74 20.52 -21.04
CA VAL A 645 -21.92 21.30 -21.99
C VAL A 645 -22.65 22.58 -22.42
N CYS A 646 -23.93 22.47 -22.78
CA CYS A 646 -24.73 23.60 -23.26
C CYS A 646 -24.83 24.72 -22.22
N ILE A 647 -25.21 24.38 -21.00
CA ILE A 647 -25.38 25.35 -19.91
C ILE A 647 -24.02 25.97 -19.52
N SER A 648 -22.92 25.20 -19.55
CA SER A 648 -21.57 25.71 -19.23
C SER A 648 -21.04 26.70 -20.27
N LEU A 649 -21.50 26.61 -21.51
CA LEU A 649 -21.12 27.54 -22.59
C LEU A 649 -22.02 28.77 -22.68
N GLN A 650 -23.28 28.68 -22.23
CA GLN A 650 -24.23 29.79 -22.23
C GLN A 650 -23.94 30.80 -21.11
N GLU A 651 -24.13 32.09 -21.42
CA GLU A 651 -24.00 33.17 -20.43
C GLU A 651 -25.07 33.10 -19.33
N MET A 652 -24.73 33.53 -18.12
CA MET A 652 -25.68 33.53 -16.98
C MET A 652 -26.96 34.36 -17.25
N GLU A 653 -26.86 35.45 -18.02
CA GLU A 653 -28.01 36.28 -18.41
C GLU A 653 -28.99 35.54 -19.34
N ALA A 654 -28.50 34.55 -20.10
CA ALA A 654 -29.28 33.70 -21.00
C ALA A 654 -29.77 32.40 -20.32
N GLY A 655 -29.61 32.29 -18.99
CA GLY A 655 -29.97 31.09 -18.23
C GLY A 655 -28.87 30.00 -18.21
N GLY A 656 -27.67 30.31 -18.70
CA GLY A 656 -26.50 29.45 -18.63
C GLY A 656 -25.72 29.60 -17.31
N HIS A 657 -24.52 29.03 -17.28
CA HIS A 657 -23.64 29.03 -16.10
C HIS A 657 -22.31 29.75 -16.33
N ARG A 658 -21.98 30.23 -17.54
CA ARG A 658 -20.69 30.88 -17.81
C ARG A 658 -20.54 32.22 -17.05
N PRO A 659 -19.56 32.35 -16.12
CA PRO A 659 -19.33 33.60 -15.37
C PRO A 659 -18.60 34.65 -16.23
N LYS A 660 -18.86 35.95 -15.99
CA LYS A 660 -18.13 37.08 -16.60
C LYS A 660 -17.18 37.76 -15.60
N SER A 661 -17.41 37.59 -14.31
CA SER A 661 -16.72 38.26 -13.21
C SER A 661 -16.49 37.34 -12.02
N TRP A 662 -15.64 37.77 -11.08
CA TRP A 662 -15.46 37.07 -9.81
C TRP A 662 -16.75 37.04 -8.98
N GLU A 663 -17.54 38.12 -9.02
CA GLU A 663 -18.82 38.23 -8.34
C GLU A 663 -19.83 37.19 -8.85
N ASP A 664 -19.80 36.87 -10.14
CA ASP A 664 -20.61 35.79 -10.72
C ASP A 664 -20.22 34.42 -10.16
N CYS A 665 -18.92 34.17 -9.93
CA CYS A 665 -18.44 32.92 -9.31
C CYS A 665 -18.93 32.80 -7.86
N VAL A 666 -18.89 33.88 -7.08
CA VAL A 666 -19.45 33.92 -5.72
C VAL A 666 -20.97 33.71 -5.75
N GLY A 667 -21.67 34.35 -6.69
CA GLY A 667 -23.11 34.18 -6.88
C GLY A 667 -23.51 32.77 -7.31
N TRP A 668 -22.68 32.09 -8.10
CA TRP A 668 -22.84 30.68 -8.46
C TRP A 668 -22.66 29.78 -7.24
N ALA A 669 -21.58 29.96 -6.49
CA ALA A 669 -21.28 29.15 -5.30
C ALA A 669 -22.41 29.25 -4.25
N ARG A 670 -22.92 30.47 -4.00
CA ARG A 670 -24.06 30.69 -3.09
C ARG A 670 -25.34 30.00 -3.56
N ARG A 671 -25.65 30.06 -4.85
CA ARG A 671 -26.84 29.39 -5.43
C ARG A 671 -26.68 27.87 -5.43
N LYS A 672 -25.47 27.36 -5.66
CA LYS A 672 -25.16 25.94 -5.57
C LYS A 672 -25.31 25.42 -4.14
N TRP A 673 -24.85 26.19 -3.15
CA TRP A 673 -25.07 25.91 -1.73
C TRP A 673 -26.57 25.77 -1.42
N GLU A 674 -27.40 26.73 -1.87
CA GLU A 674 -28.85 26.67 -1.61
C GLU A 674 -29.47 25.41 -2.22
N THR A 675 -29.08 25.08 -3.46
CA THR A 675 -29.59 23.92 -4.16
C THR A 675 -29.28 22.64 -3.40
N GLN A 676 -28.02 22.43 -2.99
CA GLN A 676 -27.57 21.18 -2.39
C GLN A 676 -28.03 21.00 -0.93
N TYR A 677 -27.92 22.05 -0.11
CA TYR A 677 -28.08 21.93 1.35
C TYR A 677 -29.45 22.40 1.87
N ASN A 678 -30.27 23.03 1.01
CA ASN A 678 -31.64 23.45 1.31
C ASN A 678 -32.66 22.81 0.35
N ASN A 679 -32.60 23.13 -0.95
CA ASN A 679 -33.66 22.80 -1.90
C ASN A 679 -33.80 21.30 -2.13
N GLU A 680 -32.70 20.60 -2.38
CA GLU A 680 -32.68 19.14 -2.57
C GLU A 680 -33.17 18.41 -1.31
N ILE A 681 -32.85 18.92 -0.12
CA ILE A 681 -33.34 18.36 1.15
C ILE A 681 -34.84 18.59 1.32
N ARG A 682 -35.34 19.78 0.98
CA ARG A 682 -36.79 20.06 0.99
C ARG A 682 -37.54 19.20 -0.03
N GLN A 683 -36.95 18.92 -1.19
CA GLN A 683 -37.50 18.00 -2.17
C GLN A 683 -37.55 16.57 -1.61
N LEU A 684 -36.48 16.12 -0.95
CA LEU A 684 -36.41 14.80 -0.33
C LEU A 684 -37.46 14.62 0.77
N LEU A 685 -37.61 15.61 1.66
CA LEU A 685 -38.64 15.61 2.72
C LEU A 685 -40.07 15.74 2.18
N HIS A 686 -40.25 16.32 0.99
CA HIS A 686 -41.54 16.33 0.32
C HIS A 686 -41.91 14.95 -0.22
N CYS A 687 -40.93 14.21 -0.78
CA CYS A 687 -41.12 12.84 -1.24
C CYS A 687 -41.29 11.85 -0.08
N PHE A 688 -40.56 12.06 1.03
CA PHE A 688 -40.60 11.22 2.23
C PHE A 688 -40.72 12.09 3.49
N PRO A 689 -41.95 12.39 3.95
CA PRO A 689 -42.17 13.19 5.16
C PRO A 689 -41.49 12.60 6.41
N PRO A 690 -41.12 13.42 7.42
CA PRO A 690 -40.46 12.92 8.64
C PRO A 690 -41.23 11.84 9.41
N GLY A 691 -42.57 11.84 9.31
CA GLY A 691 -43.44 10.85 9.95
C GLY A 691 -43.86 9.68 9.04
N GLU A 692 -43.27 9.55 7.85
CA GLU A 692 -43.62 8.51 6.87
C GLU A 692 -43.43 7.11 7.46
N LEU A 693 -44.37 6.21 7.18
CA LEU A 693 -44.29 4.80 7.56
C LEU A 693 -44.05 3.93 6.32
N THR A 694 -43.23 2.90 6.47
CA THR A 694 -43.06 1.85 5.47
C THR A 694 -44.33 1.01 5.32
N SER A 695 -44.39 0.18 4.27
CA SER A 695 -45.50 -0.77 4.04
C SER A 695 -45.78 -1.71 5.23
N ASN A 696 -44.78 -1.91 6.09
CA ASN A 696 -44.85 -2.79 7.26
C ASN A 696 -45.21 -2.03 8.55
N GLY A 697 -45.55 -0.74 8.47
CA GLY A 697 -45.92 0.10 9.61
C GLY A 697 -44.74 0.61 10.45
N LEU A 698 -43.50 0.37 10.03
CA LEU A 698 -42.29 0.89 10.70
C LEU A 698 -41.94 2.29 10.20
N PRO A 699 -41.37 3.18 11.01
CA PRO A 699 -40.88 4.49 10.56
C PRO A 699 -39.93 4.37 9.36
N PHE A 700 -40.11 5.21 8.34
CA PHE A 700 -39.23 5.24 7.18
C PHE A 700 -37.80 5.69 7.53
N TRP A 701 -37.69 6.72 8.37
CA TRP A 701 -36.42 7.28 8.85
C TRP A 701 -35.94 6.56 10.11
N SER A 702 -35.42 5.34 9.93
CA SER A 702 -34.84 4.52 10.99
C SER A 702 -33.59 3.79 10.54
N GLY A 703 -32.76 3.34 11.49
CA GLY A 703 -31.52 2.63 11.23
C GLY A 703 -30.54 3.45 10.38
N SER A 704 -30.22 2.95 9.18
CA SER A 704 -29.30 3.60 8.22
C SER A 704 -29.90 4.80 7.47
N LYS A 705 -31.19 5.12 7.67
CA LYS A 705 -31.84 6.29 7.07
C LYS A 705 -32.04 7.39 8.12
N ARG A 706 -31.06 8.29 8.25
CA ARG A 706 -31.17 9.49 9.11
C ARG A 706 -32.09 10.51 8.45
N CYS A 707 -33.07 11.04 9.20
CA CYS A 707 -33.99 12.06 8.67
C CYS A 707 -33.25 13.38 8.52
N PRO A 708 -33.20 13.98 7.32
CA PRO A 708 -32.45 15.21 7.13
C PRO A 708 -33.27 16.45 7.51
N HIS A 709 -32.58 17.59 7.65
CA HIS A 709 -33.18 18.91 7.78
C HIS A 709 -32.51 19.93 6.85
N PRO A 710 -33.27 20.87 6.26
CA PRO A 710 -32.71 21.86 5.36
C PRO A 710 -31.94 22.95 6.11
N LEU A 711 -30.75 23.30 5.63
CA LEU A 711 -29.93 24.35 6.24
C LEU A 711 -30.31 25.74 5.73
N THR A 712 -30.12 26.76 6.56
CA THR A 712 -30.23 28.17 6.17
C THR A 712 -28.84 28.77 6.09
N PHE A 713 -28.53 29.44 4.97
CA PHE A 713 -27.20 30.03 4.79
C PHE A 713 -26.95 31.13 5.82
N ASP A 714 -25.75 31.11 6.40
CA ASP A 714 -25.29 32.10 7.38
C ASP A 714 -23.85 32.50 7.03
N PRO A 715 -23.59 33.75 6.63
CA PRO A 715 -22.25 34.23 6.31
C PRO A 715 -21.34 34.42 7.54
N ASN A 716 -21.83 34.12 8.75
CA ASN A 716 -21.01 34.07 9.97
C ASN A 716 -20.63 32.64 10.39
N ASN A 717 -21.25 31.63 9.78
CA ASN A 717 -20.87 30.24 9.99
C ASN A 717 -19.60 29.94 9.17
N THR A 718 -18.57 29.43 9.85
CA THR A 718 -17.26 29.13 9.26
C THR A 718 -17.37 28.15 8.09
N THR A 719 -18.02 27.01 8.28
CA THR A 719 -18.17 25.96 7.25
C THR A 719 -18.92 26.47 6.02
N HIS A 720 -19.97 27.29 6.24
CA HIS A 720 -20.75 27.89 5.15
C HIS A 720 -19.88 28.81 4.29
N MET A 721 -19.07 29.65 4.94
CA MET A 721 -18.16 30.56 4.25
C MET A 721 -17.00 29.82 3.57
N GLU A 722 -16.42 28.82 4.21
CA GLU A 722 -15.36 27.98 3.63
C GLU A 722 -15.81 27.30 2.34
N TYR A 723 -17.05 26.77 2.30
CA TYR A 723 -17.63 26.22 1.08
C TYR A 723 -17.68 27.27 -0.04
N VAL A 724 -18.23 28.47 0.25
CA VAL A 724 -18.37 29.52 -0.77
C VAL A 724 -17.00 29.97 -1.28
N VAL A 725 -16.02 30.17 -0.39
CA VAL A 725 -14.65 30.55 -0.75
C VAL A 725 -14.04 29.51 -1.68
N ALA A 726 -14.06 28.24 -1.29
CA ALA A 726 -13.44 27.17 -2.08
C ALA A 726 -14.18 26.95 -3.41
N ALA A 727 -15.51 26.82 -3.37
CA ALA A 727 -16.32 26.59 -4.56
C ALA A 727 -16.21 27.73 -5.58
N ALA A 728 -16.23 29.00 -5.14
CA ALA A 728 -16.10 30.15 -6.04
C ALA A 728 -14.70 30.22 -6.68
N ASN A 729 -13.63 29.96 -5.90
CA ASN A 729 -12.27 29.94 -6.44
C ASN A 729 -12.08 28.83 -7.48
N LEU A 730 -12.52 27.59 -7.18
CA LEU A 730 -12.45 26.48 -8.14
C LEU A 730 -13.28 26.75 -9.38
N TYR A 731 -14.46 27.35 -9.22
CA TYR A 731 -15.30 27.75 -10.34
C TYR A 731 -14.65 28.85 -11.20
N GLY A 732 -14.00 29.83 -10.58
CA GLY A 732 -13.21 30.84 -11.29
C GLY A 732 -12.08 30.21 -12.10
N GLN A 733 -11.32 29.29 -11.49
CA GLN A 733 -10.19 28.61 -12.13
C GLN A 733 -10.59 27.86 -13.41
N ILE A 734 -11.71 27.12 -13.41
CA ILE A 734 -12.14 26.38 -14.62
C ILE A 734 -12.53 27.31 -15.80
N TYR A 735 -12.82 28.58 -15.54
CA TYR A 735 -13.10 29.61 -16.56
C TYR A 735 -11.96 30.63 -16.74
N GLY A 736 -10.85 30.50 -16.01
CA GLY A 736 -9.72 31.44 -16.08
C GLY A 736 -9.97 32.80 -15.41
N ILE A 737 -10.81 32.85 -14.39
CA ILE A 737 -11.10 34.05 -13.59
C ILE A 737 -10.32 33.96 -12.26
N GLU A 738 -9.54 35.00 -11.96
CA GLU A 738 -8.81 35.09 -10.69
C GLU A 738 -9.78 35.31 -9.51
N GLY A 739 -9.57 34.54 -8.44
CA GLY A 739 -10.36 34.63 -7.20
C GLY A 739 -9.60 35.24 -6.03
N THR A 740 -10.25 35.26 -4.85
CA THR A 740 -9.67 35.78 -3.61
C THR A 740 -9.98 34.89 -2.40
N ARG A 741 -9.14 35.00 -1.37
CA ARG A 741 -9.35 34.43 -0.03
C ARG A 741 -9.93 35.43 0.98
N ASP A 742 -10.16 36.69 0.56
CA ASP A 742 -10.70 37.73 1.44
C ASP A 742 -12.18 37.48 1.75
N CYS A 743 -12.44 36.90 2.92
CA CYS A 743 -13.79 36.62 3.41
C CYS A 743 -14.66 37.88 3.56
N ALA A 744 -14.08 39.05 3.85
CA ALA A 744 -14.84 40.29 3.98
C ALA A 744 -15.34 40.77 2.61
N ALA A 745 -14.47 40.73 1.59
CA ALA A 745 -14.85 41.04 0.22
C ALA A 745 -15.95 40.09 -0.30
N ILE A 746 -15.79 38.77 -0.07
CA ILE A 746 -16.77 37.76 -0.48
C ILE A 746 -18.12 37.98 0.23
N LYS A 747 -18.09 38.29 1.53
CA LYS A 747 -19.30 38.57 2.32
C LYS A 747 -20.08 39.77 1.77
N ASN A 748 -19.38 40.84 1.39
CA ASN A 748 -20.02 42.02 0.76
C ASN A 748 -20.69 41.68 -0.58
N THR A 749 -20.12 40.76 -1.36
CA THR A 749 -20.73 40.28 -2.60
C THR A 749 -21.97 39.44 -2.31
N LEU A 750 -21.90 38.55 -1.30
CA LEU A 750 -23.01 37.67 -0.92
C LEU A 750 -24.28 38.43 -0.52
N GLU A 751 -24.16 39.61 0.09
CA GLU A 751 -25.30 40.47 0.43
C GLU A 751 -26.13 40.90 -0.80
N ARG A 752 -25.53 40.89 -1.99
CA ARG A 752 -26.15 41.31 -3.25
C ARG A 752 -26.65 40.12 -4.09
N VAL A 753 -26.36 38.89 -3.69
CA VAL A 753 -26.73 37.69 -4.44
C VAL A 753 -28.21 37.36 -4.20
N SER A 754 -29.01 37.42 -5.26
CA SER A 754 -30.40 36.98 -5.21
C SER A 754 -30.49 35.45 -5.31
N VAL A 755 -31.15 34.82 -4.33
CA VAL A 755 -31.41 33.38 -4.31
C VAL A 755 -32.85 33.13 -4.74
N PRO A 756 -33.09 32.36 -5.83
CA PRO A 756 -34.45 32.06 -6.28
C PRO A 756 -35.25 31.27 -5.23
N PRO A 757 -36.55 31.54 -5.05
CA PRO A 757 -37.40 30.74 -4.18
C PRO A 757 -37.57 29.33 -4.73
N PHE A 758 -37.62 28.33 -3.84
CA PHE A 758 -37.82 26.93 -4.20
C PHE A 758 -39.13 26.37 -3.66
N SER A 759 -39.83 25.63 -4.53
CA SER A 759 -41.01 24.84 -4.20
C SER A 759 -40.80 23.41 -4.71
N PRO A 760 -40.98 22.38 -3.85
CA PRO A 760 -40.79 20.99 -4.24
C PRO A 760 -41.84 20.56 -5.27
N LYS A 761 -41.46 19.65 -6.17
CA LYS A 761 -42.31 19.13 -7.24
C LYS A 761 -42.71 17.69 -6.93
N SER A 762 -44.01 17.38 -7.06
CA SER A 762 -44.53 16.02 -6.82
C SER A 762 -44.22 15.03 -7.95
N SER A 763 -43.75 15.51 -9.10
CA SER A 763 -43.35 14.66 -10.24
C SER A 763 -41.96 14.04 -10.10
N VAL A 764 -41.18 14.43 -9.07
CA VAL A 764 -39.82 13.93 -8.85
C VAL A 764 -39.89 12.59 -8.14
N LYS A 765 -39.35 11.55 -8.78
CA LYS A 765 -39.20 10.21 -8.18
C LYS A 765 -37.79 10.05 -7.61
N ILE A 766 -37.69 9.71 -6.34
CA ILE A 766 -36.42 9.41 -5.66
C ILE A 766 -36.33 7.90 -5.46
N HIS A 767 -35.26 7.30 -5.96
CA HIS A 767 -35.03 5.86 -5.88
C HIS A 767 -34.54 5.45 -4.49
N LEU A 768 -35.09 4.37 -3.95
CA LEU A 768 -34.74 3.85 -2.62
C LEU A 768 -33.60 2.84 -2.68
N THR A 769 -33.40 2.20 -3.84
CA THR A 769 -32.37 1.18 -4.05
C THR A 769 -31.66 1.37 -5.39
N ASP A 770 -30.41 0.92 -5.49
CA ASP A 770 -29.64 0.97 -6.74
C ASP A 770 -30.32 0.18 -7.87
N LYS A 771 -31.01 -0.92 -7.53
CA LYS A 771 -31.80 -1.71 -8.49
C LYS A 771 -32.90 -0.89 -9.15
N GLU A 772 -33.67 -0.12 -8.38
CA GLU A 772 -34.68 0.79 -8.93
C GLU A 772 -34.06 1.83 -9.86
N MET A 773 -32.85 2.33 -9.53
CA MET A 773 -32.13 3.28 -10.39
C MET A 773 -31.73 2.65 -11.72
N GLU A 774 -31.19 1.44 -11.69
CA GLU A 774 -30.77 0.71 -12.90
C GLU A 774 -31.95 0.32 -13.79
N GLU A 775 -33.07 -0.11 -13.20
CA GLU A 775 -34.29 -0.46 -13.91
C GLU A 775 -34.90 0.75 -14.62
N ASP A 776 -34.91 1.92 -13.97
CA ASP A 776 -35.38 3.16 -14.61
C ASP A 776 -34.38 3.66 -15.68
N ARG A 777 -33.06 3.48 -15.50
CA ARG A 777 -32.03 3.83 -16.53
C ARG A 777 -32.07 2.95 -17.77
N LYS A 778 -32.52 1.69 -17.65
CA LYS A 778 -32.63 0.73 -18.77
C LYS A 778 -33.90 0.88 -19.60
N LYS A 779 -34.84 1.74 -19.19
CA LYS A 779 -36.01 2.08 -20.02
C LYS A 779 -35.54 2.95 -21.18
N GLU A 780 -35.92 2.59 -22.42
CA GLU A 780 -35.70 3.45 -23.59
C GLU A 780 -36.32 4.83 -23.34
N GLY A 781 -35.60 5.89 -23.71
CA GLY A 781 -36.05 7.28 -23.52
C GLY A 781 -37.40 7.51 -24.18
N ASP A 782 -38.28 8.24 -23.50
CA ASP A 782 -39.60 8.60 -24.01
C ASP A 782 -39.45 9.59 -25.19
N ASP A 783 -40.49 9.76 -26.03
CA ASP A 783 -40.45 10.67 -27.19
C ASP A 783 -40.07 12.12 -26.78
N THR A 784 -40.33 12.47 -25.52
CA THR A 784 -39.95 13.73 -24.88
C THR A 784 -38.43 13.93 -24.78
N ASP A 785 -37.67 12.89 -24.46
CA ASP A 785 -36.21 12.93 -24.26
C ASP A 785 -35.48 13.15 -25.59
N LYS A 786 -35.97 12.50 -26.64
CA LYS A 786 -35.47 12.67 -28.01
C LYS A 786 -35.72 14.08 -28.54
N ALA A 787 -36.88 14.67 -28.23
CA ALA A 787 -37.17 16.05 -28.59
C ALA A 787 -36.24 17.05 -27.88
N GLN A 788 -35.93 16.83 -26.60
CA GLN A 788 -34.96 17.64 -25.85
C GLN A 788 -33.53 17.50 -26.38
N LEU A 789 -33.11 16.30 -26.79
CA LEU A 789 -31.81 16.07 -27.43
C LEU A 789 -31.68 16.85 -28.74
N GLU A 790 -32.71 16.86 -29.59
CA GLU A 790 -32.69 17.64 -30.83
C GLU A 790 -32.61 19.15 -30.57
N GLU A 791 -33.33 19.65 -29.55
CA GLU A 791 -33.22 21.06 -29.14
C GLU A 791 -31.79 21.40 -28.65
N LEU A 792 -31.18 20.53 -27.85
CA LEU A 792 -29.81 20.70 -27.37
C LEU A 792 -28.78 20.68 -28.50
N LYS A 793 -28.93 19.79 -29.49
CA LYS A 793 -28.07 19.77 -30.69
C LYS A 793 -28.13 21.10 -31.43
N GLY A 794 -29.34 21.65 -31.60
CA GLY A 794 -29.56 22.96 -32.21
C GLY A 794 -28.82 24.06 -31.46
N LYS A 795 -28.98 24.15 -30.13
CA LYS A 795 -28.30 25.15 -29.28
C LYS A 795 -26.78 25.00 -29.33
N LEU A 796 -26.26 23.78 -29.20
CA LEU A 796 -24.82 23.50 -29.20
C LEU A 796 -24.15 23.86 -30.53
N SER A 797 -24.84 23.67 -31.67
CA SER A 797 -24.30 24.04 -32.98
C SER A 797 -23.94 25.53 -33.10
N SER A 798 -24.63 26.40 -32.33
CA SER A 798 -24.40 27.84 -32.29
C SER A 798 -23.28 28.28 -31.34
N LEU A 799 -22.79 27.37 -30.47
CA LEU A 799 -21.85 27.67 -29.37
C LEU A 799 -20.40 27.22 -29.65
N LYS A 800 -20.09 26.76 -30.87
CA LYS A 800 -18.76 26.22 -31.26
C LYS A 800 -17.60 27.22 -31.23
N SER A 801 -17.86 28.53 -31.08
CA SER A 801 -16.83 29.58 -31.03
C SER A 801 -16.42 30.00 -29.60
N ALA A 802 -16.90 29.31 -28.57
CA ALA A 802 -16.63 29.65 -27.17
C ALA A 802 -15.20 29.28 -26.72
N ALA A 803 -14.69 29.98 -25.70
CA ALA A 803 -13.35 29.74 -25.17
C ALA A 803 -13.27 28.44 -24.37
N GLN A 804 -12.12 27.76 -24.49
CA GLN A 804 -11.77 26.54 -23.78
C GLN A 804 -11.85 26.71 -22.25
N MET A 805 -12.19 25.64 -21.54
CA MET A 805 -12.19 25.59 -20.07
C MET A 805 -10.93 24.87 -19.54
N TYR A 806 -10.64 25.04 -18.25
CA TYR A 806 -9.47 24.48 -17.59
C TYR A 806 -9.90 23.38 -16.60
N PRO A 807 -9.90 22.09 -16.98
CA PRO A 807 -10.19 21.02 -16.03
C PRO A 807 -9.18 20.99 -14.89
N ILE A 808 -9.67 20.69 -13.68
CA ILE A 808 -8.86 20.62 -12.46
C ILE A 808 -8.69 19.16 -12.05
N ASP A 809 -7.45 18.67 -12.09
CA ASP A 809 -7.10 17.37 -11.51
C ASP A 809 -7.00 17.48 -9.98
N PHE A 810 -7.65 16.54 -9.29
CA PHE A 810 -7.64 16.52 -7.83
C PHE A 810 -6.24 16.22 -7.26
N GLU A 811 -5.64 17.23 -6.64
CA GLU A 811 -4.47 17.13 -5.80
C GLU A 811 -4.82 17.29 -4.31
N LYS A 812 -4.51 16.28 -3.50
CA LYS A 812 -4.80 16.20 -2.06
C LYS A 812 -3.68 16.78 -1.18
N ASP A 813 -2.46 16.84 -1.70
CA ASP A 813 -1.24 17.16 -0.96
C ASP A 813 -0.77 18.61 -1.10
N ASP A 814 -1.54 19.42 -1.83
CA ASP A 814 -1.38 20.87 -1.91
C ASP A 814 -2.53 21.57 -1.16
N ASP A 815 -2.22 22.20 -0.03
CA ASP A 815 -3.20 22.92 0.79
C ASP A 815 -3.56 24.31 0.23
N SER A 816 -2.92 24.76 -0.85
CA SER A 816 -3.13 26.09 -1.44
C SER A 816 -4.16 26.11 -2.57
N ASN A 817 -4.52 24.95 -3.13
CA ASN A 817 -5.33 24.81 -4.34
C ASN A 817 -6.85 24.76 -4.11
N PHE A 818 -7.33 24.85 -2.87
CA PHE A 818 -8.75 24.78 -2.47
C PHE A 818 -9.45 23.42 -2.64
N HIS A 819 -8.78 22.36 -3.09
CA HIS A 819 -9.42 21.06 -3.34
C HIS A 819 -9.95 20.43 -2.06
N MET A 820 -9.06 20.27 -1.06
CA MET A 820 -9.45 19.74 0.24
C MET A 820 -10.34 20.71 1.01
N ASP A 821 -10.17 22.03 0.83
CA ASP A 821 -11.04 23.05 1.43
C ASP A 821 -12.50 22.82 0.98
N TYR A 822 -12.72 22.64 -0.32
CA TYR A 822 -14.03 22.33 -0.89
C TYR A 822 -14.59 21.01 -0.37
N ILE A 823 -13.81 19.93 -0.42
CA ILE A 823 -14.30 18.59 -0.02
C ILE A 823 -14.71 18.56 1.45
N VAL A 824 -13.90 19.15 2.34
CA VAL A 824 -14.19 19.20 3.79
C VAL A 824 -15.47 19.98 4.03
N ALA A 825 -15.56 21.21 3.53
CA ALA A 825 -16.73 22.06 3.75
C ALA A 825 -17.99 21.44 3.13
N ALA A 826 -17.89 20.94 1.89
CA ALA A 826 -19.01 20.33 1.19
C ALA A 826 -19.53 19.07 1.89
N SER A 827 -18.63 18.24 2.42
CA SER A 827 -18.98 17.05 3.20
C SER A 827 -19.59 17.43 4.54
N ASN A 828 -19.00 18.35 5.29
CA ASN A 828 -19.45 18.71 6.63
C ASN A 828 -20.82 19.42 6.62
N LEU A 829 -21.12 20.23 5.59
CA LEU A 829 -22.46 20.76 5.35
C LEU A 829 -23.50 19.66 5.15
N ARG A 830 -23.15 18.64 4.34
CA ARG A 830 -24.03 17.48 4.12
C ARG A 830 -24.12 16.62 5.38
N ALA A 831 -23.07 16.54 6.18
CA ALA A 831 -23.09 15.84 7.46
C ALA A 831 -24.08 16.53 8.42
N GLU A 832 -24.07 17.86 8.48
CA GLU A 832 -25.01 18.67 9.25
C GLU A 832 -26.46 18.44 8.82
N ASN A 833 -26.75 18.37 7.50
CA ASN A 833 -28.09 18.04 7.02
C ASN A 833 -28.67 16.76 7.61
N TYR A 834 -27.84 15.75 7.92
CA TYR A 834 -28.26 14.42 8.36
C TYR A 834 -27.86 14.11 9.82
N ASP A 835 -27.47 15.13 10.58
CA ASP A 835 -26.97 15.01 11.95
C ASP A 835 -25.81 13.99 12.09
N ILE A 836 -24.92 13.95 11.10
CA ILE A 836 -23.71 13.11 11.11
C ILE A 836 -22.57 13.93 11.73
N PRO A 837 -21.76 13.36 12.64
CA PRO A 837 -20.59 14.05 13.18
C PRO A 837 -19.62 14.49 12.07
N ALA A 838 -19.26 15.76 12.05
CA ALA A 838 -18.30 16.33 11.09
C ALA A 838 -16.90 15.72 11.26
N ALA A 839 -16.16 15.61 10.15
CA ALA A 839 -14.74 15.24 10.17
C ALA A 839 -13.86 16.48 10.09
N ASP A 840 -12.70 16.41 10.74
CA ASP A 840 -11.63 17.38 10.52
C ASP A 840 -10.94 17.17 9.15
N ARG A 841 -10.12 18.15 8.75
CA ARG A 841 -9.38 18.12 7.48
C ARG A 841 -8.51 16.87 7.35
N HIS A 842 -7.88 16.41 8.43
CA HIS A 842 -6.96 15.27 8.40
C HIS A 842 -7.72 13.96 8.12
N GLN A 843 -8.82 13.71 8.83
CA GLN A 843 -9.71 12.58 8.59
C GLN A 843 -10.34 12.65 7.19
N SER A 844 -10.81 13.83 6.75
CA SER A 844 -11.37 14.03 5.42
C SER A 844 -10.36 13.75 4.32
N LYS A 845 -9.12 14.24 4.47
CA LYS A 845 -8.01 14.02 3.52
C LYS A 845 -7.67 12.54 3.40
N ARG A 846 -7.69 11.79 4.51
CA ARG A 846 -7.49 10.33 4.51
C ARG A 846 -8.50 9.62 3.61
N ILE A 847 -9.78 9.90 3.82
CA ILE A 847 -10.89 9.19 3.21
C ILE A 847 -11.05 9.61 1.75
N ALA A 848 -11.18 10.93 1.50
CA ALA A 848 -11.39 11.46 0.15
C ALA A 848 -10.17 11.29 -0.75
N GLY A 849 -8.97 11.38 -0.18
CA GLY A 849 -7.70 11.15 -0.88
C GLY A 849 -7.32 9.67 -1.02
N ARG A 850 -8.16 8.74 -0.53
CA ARG A 850 -7.90 7.28 -0.48
C ARG A 850 -6.49 6.97 -0.01
N ILE A 851 -6.07 7.66 1.06
CA ILE A 851 -4.71 7.61 1.55
C ILE A 851 -4.46 6.25 2.19
N ILE A 852 -3.50 5.51 1.64
CA ILE A 852 -2.98 4.28 2.23
C ILE A 852 -1.99 4.68 3.34
N PRO A 853 -2.24 4.31 4.61
CA PRO A 853 -1.28 4.48 5.69
C PRO A 853 0.03 3.73 5.38
N ALA A 854 1.17 4.33 5.68
CA ALA A 854 2.47 3.73 5.39
C ALA A 854 3.55 4.28 6.33
N ILE A 855 4.54 3.44 6.65
CA ILE A 855 5.68 3.76 7.51
C ILE A 855 6.95 3.07 7.00
N ALA A 856 8.10 3.72 7.16
CA ALA A 856 9.38 3.25 6.63
C ALA A 856 9.83 1.88 7.18
N THR A 857 9.48 1.57 8.44
CA THR A 857 9.83 0.32 9.12
C THR A 857 9.29 -0.92 8.41
N THR A 858 7.97 -0.93 8.14
CA THR A 858 7.31 -2.04 7.42
C THR A 858 7.80 -2.14 5.98
N THR A 859 8.04 -1.00 5.32
CA THR A 859 8.60 -0.99 3.95
C THR A 859 9.99 -1.62 3.88
N ALA A 860 10.90 -1.26 4.80
CA ALA A 860 12.24 -1.84 4.87
C ALA A 860 12.18 -3.35 5.16
N ALA A 861 11.30 -3.77 6.07
CA ALA A 861 11.11 -5.18 6.41
C ALA A 861 10.64 -6.01 5.20
N VAL A 862 9.63 -5.53 4.48
CA VAL A 862 9.09 -6.18 3.27
C VAL A 862 10.15 -6.24 2.17
N ALA A 863 10.86 -5.15 1.90
CA ALA A 863 11.90 -5.13 0.87
C ALA A 863 13.07 -6.09 1.19
N GLY A 864 13.46 -6.20 2.46
CA GLY A 864 14.45 -7.19 2.91
C GLY A 864 14.02 -8.62 2.58
N LEU A 865 12.78 -8.98 2.91
CA LEU A 865 12.23 -10.31 2.62
C LEU A 865 12.12 -10.58 1.11
N MET A 866 11.72 -9.58 0.30
CA MET A 866 11.71 -9.71 -1.17
C MET A 866 13.11 -10.00 -1.72
N CYS A 867 14.15 -9.34 -1.19
CA CYS A 867 15.53 -9.56 -1.64
C CYS A 867 16.14 -10.88 -1.15
N LEU A 868 15.59 -11.52 -0.12
CA LEU A 868 15.97 -12.89 0.23
C LEU A 868 15.44 -13.88 -0.83
N GLU A 869 14.20 -13.70 -1.31
CA GLU A 869 13.66 -14.51 -2.40
C GLU A 869 14.36 -14.22 -3.75
N LEU A 870 14.87 -12.99 -3.96
CA LEU A 870 15.70 -12.62 -5.10
C LEU A 870 16.94 -13.53 -5.23
N PHE A 871 17.62 -13.84 -4.12
CA PHE A 871 18.78 -14.75 -4.16
C PHE A 871 18.39 -16.11 -4.72
N LYS A 872 17.25 -16.66 -4.29
CA LYS A 872 16.74 -17.98 -4.73
C LYS A 872 16.36 -17.98 -6.20
N LEU A 873 15.69 -16.92 -6.66
CA LEU A 873 15.36 -16.73 -8.08
C LEU A 873 16.62 -16.72 -8.95
N ILE A 874 17.63 -15.93 -8.57
CA ILE A 874 18.86 -15.81 -9.36
C ILE A 874 19.69 -17.09 -9.28
N GLN A 875 19.70 -17.82 -8.15
CA GLN A 875 20.33 -19.14 -8.09
C GLN A 875 19.62 -20.14 -9.01
N GLY A 876 18.32 -19.97 -9.25
CA GLY A 876 17.52 -20.85 -10.09
C GLY A 876 16.96 -22.04 -9.31
N HIS A 877 16.53 -21.80 -8.06
CA HIS A 877 15.92 -22.81 -7.20
C HIS A 877 14.70 -23.43 -7.87
N LYS A 878 14.64 -24.76 -7.86
CA LYS A 878 13.59 -25.55 -8.52
C LYS A 878 12.61 -26.16 -7.54
N LYS A 879 12.98 -26.26 -6.26
CA LYS A 879 12.14 -26.80 -5.19
C LYS A 879 11.23 -25.70 -4.67
N ILE A 880 9.93 -25.96 -4.65
CA ILE A 880 8.96 -24.98 -4.16
C ILE A 880 9.14 -24.72 -2.66
N GLU A 881 9.58 -25.74 -1.92
CA GLU A 881 9.91 -25.67 -0.49
C GLU A 881 11.14 -24.81 -0.18
N SER A 882 11.87 -24.30 -1.17
CA SER A 882 12.92 -23.30 -0.98
C SER A 882 12.34 -21.88 -0.83
N TYR A 883 11.20 -21.60 -1.46
CA TYR A 883 10.61 -20.27 -1.52
C TYR A 883 9.67 -20.01 -0.34
N ARG A 884 9.48 -18.73 0.03
CA ARG A 884 8.55 -18.31 1.10
C ARG A 884 7.69 -17.14 0.66
N THR A 885 6.40 -17.23 0.98
CA THR A 885 5.47 -16.10 1.05
C THR A 885 5.44 -15.63 2.50
N ALA A 886 5.62 -14.34 2.73
CA ALA A 886 5.63 -13.77 4.08
C ALA A 886 4.42 -12.87 4.32
N TYR A 887 3.88 -12.93 5.53
CA TYR A 887 2.89 -11.99 6.04
C TYR A 887 3.35 -11.50 7.41
N LEU A 888 3.35 -10.19 7.62
CA LEU A 888 3.77 -9.58 8.87
C LEU A 888 2.81 -8.47 9.29
N ASN A 889 2.66 -8.29 10.60
CA ASN A 889 2.02 -7.12 11.17
C ASN A 889 2.86 -6.65 12.36
N LEU A 890 3.62 -5.58 12.17
CA LEU A 890 4.54 -5.09 13.18
C LEU A 890 3.85 -4.40 14.37
N ALA A 891 2.55 -4.14 14.29
CA ALA A 891 1.77 -3.62 15.43
C ALA A 891 1.55 -4.67 16.53
N VAL A 892 1.69 -5.95 16.17
CA VAL A 892 1.50 -7.09 17.07
C VAL A 892 2.65 -8.07 16.86
N GLN A 893 2.67 -9.16 17.62
CA GLN A 893 3.65 -10.23 17.43
C GLN A 893 3.14 -11.21 16.35
N TYR A 894 3.00 -10.73 15.10
CA TYR A 894 2.50 -11.54 13.99
C TYR A 894 3.48 -11.56 12.83
N PHE A 895 4.02 -12.75 12.58
CA PHE A 895 4.89 -13.07 11.47
C PHE A 895 4.58 -14.50 11.02
N VAL A 896 4.25 -14.66 9.74
CA VAL A 896 3.91 -15.94 9.13
C VAL A 896 4.74 -16.11 7.88
N LEU A 897 5.45 -17.23 7.80
CA LEU A 897 6.05 -17.71 6.56
C LEU A 897 5.31 -18.96 6.11
N SER A 898 4.91 -18.98 4.84
CA SER A 898 4.29 -20.13 4.21
C SER A 898 5.00 -20.46 2.91
N GLN A 899 5.01 -21.74 2.55
CA GLN A 899 5.39 -22.15 1.20
C GLN A 899 4.41 -21.53 0.19
N PRO A 900 4.88 -21.04 -0.99
CA PRO A 900 3.98 -20.61 -2.06
C PRO A 900 3.08 -21.75 -2.55
N CYS A 901 1.91 -21.39 -3.07
CA CYS A 901 0.99 -22.34 -3.69
C CYS A 901 1.49 -22.76 -5.08
N ARG A 902 1.21 -24.01 -5.46
CA ARG A 902 1.40 -24.50 -6.82
C ARG A 902 0.32 -23.91 -7.74
N PRO A 903 0.60 -23.72 -9.04
CA PRO A 903 -0.41 -23.26 -9.97
C PRO A 903 -1.56 -24.28 -10.06
N GLN A 904 -2.79 -23.78 -10.10
CA GLN A 904 -3.94 -24.64 -10.36
C GLN A 904 -3.80 -25.29 -11.72
N SER A 905 -4.16 -26.57 -11.78
CA SER A 905 -4.11 -27.34 -13.01
C SER A 905 -5.50 -27.55 -13.59
N PHE A 906 -5.60 -27.47 -14.92
CA PHE A 906 -6.79 -27.80 -15.69
C PHE A 906 -6.45 -28.87 -16.73
N THR A 907 -7.47 -29.45 -17.36
CA THR A 907 -7.30 -30.56 -18.31
C THR A 907 -7.90 -30.18 -19.65
N VAL A 908 -7.19 -30.46 -20.74
CA VAL A 908 -7.69 -30.33 -22.12
C VAL A 908 -7.44 -31.64 -22.84
N ALA A 909 -8.50 -32.28 -23.34
CA ALA A 909 -8.45 -33.57 -24.02
C ALA A 909 -7.66 -34.65 -23.23
N GLY A 910 -7.87 -34.70 -21.92
CA GLY A 910 -7.21 -35.63 -21.00
C GLY A 910 -5.75 -35.30 -20.64
N LYS A 911 -5.14 -34.25 -21.20
CA LYS A 911 -3.80 -33.76 -20.83
C LYS A 911 -3.89 -32.63 -19.81
N LYS A 912 -3.01 -32.66 -18.81
CA LYS A 912 -2.97 -31.70 -17.71
C LYS A 912 -2.09 -30.50 -18.05
N TYR A 913 -2.62 -29.30 -17.82
CA TYR A 913 -1.96 -28.02 -18.04
C TYR A 913 -2.12 -27.11 -16.82
N THR A 914 -1.40 -26.00 -16.82
CA THR A 914 -1.38 -24.93 -15.82
C THR A 914 -1.38 -23.57 -16.52
N LEU A 915 -1.49 -22.49 -15.75
CA LEU A 915 -1.41 -21.12 -16.29
C LEU A 915 -0.10 -20.82 -17.03
N TRP A 916 0.96 -21.59 -16.76
CA TRP A 916 2.29 -21.39 -17.36
C TRP A 916 2.48 -22.14 -18.67
N ASP A 917 1.57 -23.06 -19.00
CA ASP A 917 1.67 -23.84 -20.23
C ASP A 917 1.07 -23.04 -21.41
N ASP A 918 1.74 -23.10 -22.55
CA ASP A 918 1.31 -22.47 -23.79
C ASP A 918 1.63 -23.37 -25.01
N PHE A 919 1.02 -23.03 -26.15
CA PHE A 919 1.39 -23.58 -27.44
C PHE A 919 2.21 -22.54 -28.21
N LEU A 920 3.52 -22.54 -28.02
CA LEU A 920 4.43 -21.67 -28.77
C LEU A 920 4.50 -22.11 -30.25
N VAL A 921 4.21 -21.19 -31.16
CA VAL A 921 4.24 -21.41 -32.62
C VAL A 921 5.08 -20.33 -33.29
N GLU A 922 6.13 -20.75 -33.98
CA GLU A 922 6.90 -19.88 -34.87
C GLU A 922 6.09 -19.61 -36.14
N GLY A 923 5.52 -18.40 -36.25
CA GLY A 923 4.56 -18.08 -37.30
C GLY A 923 5.17 -17.97 -38.69
N ARG A 924 6.49 -17.86 -38.81
CA ARG A 924 7.21 -17.88 -40.10
C ARG A 924 7.97 -19.18 -40.29
N ARG A 925 7.86 -19.74 -41.50
CA ARG A 925 8.61 -20.93 -41.93
C ARG A 925 10.06 -20.56 -42.29
N CYS A 926 10.90 -21.58 -42.50
CA CYS A 926 12.32 -21.39 -42.86
C CYS A 926 12.56 -20.50 -44.09
N ASN A 927 11.56 -20.33 -44.97
CA ASN A 927 11.59 -19.44 -46.13
C ASN A 927 11.06 -18.02 -45.84
N GLN A 928 10.89 -17.65 -44.56
CA GLN A 928 10.28 -16.40 -44.07
C GLN A 928 8.81 -16.16 -44.45
N GLN A 929 8.15 -17.16 -45.05
CA GLN A 929 6.72 -17.09 -45.35
C GLN A 929 5.91 -17.31 -44.08
N GLU A 930 4.97 -16.40 -43.81
CA GLU A 930 4.03 -16.53 -42.70
C GLU A 930 3.08 -17.72 -42.93
N MET A 931 2.78 -18.47 -41.88
CA MET A 931 1.83 -19.57 -41.89
C MET A 931 0.43 -19.06 -42.24
N THR A 932 -0.27 -19.82 -43.08
CA THR A 932 -1.71 -19.62 -43.26
C THR A 932 -2.48 -20.16 -42.05
N LEU A 933 -3.75 -19.78 -41.90
CA LEU A 933 -4.61 -20.37 -40.87
C LEU A 933 -4.67 -21.90 -40.98
N ALA A 934 -4.73 -22.46 -42.20
CA ALA A 934 -4.68 -23.90 -42.41
C ALA A 934 -3.37 -24.52 -41.90
N ASP A 935 -2.24 -23.86 -42.16
CA ASP A 935 -0.94 -24.31 -41.68
C ASP A 935 -0.87 -24.31 -40.15
N LEU A 936 -1.42 -23.27 -39.49
CA LEU A 936 -1.46 -23.18 -38.03
C LEU A 936 -2.31 -24.32 -37.43
N ILE A 937 -3.51 -24.55 -37.96
CA ILE A 937 -4.40 -25.63 -37.49
C ILE A 937 -3.72 -26.98 -37.65
N GLN A 938 -3.08 -27.22 -38.80
CA GLN A 938 -2.37 -28.46 -39.06
C GLN A 938 -1.16 -28.63 -38.13
N HIS A 939 -0.41 -27.55 -37.87
CA HIS A 939 0.73 -27.58 -36.96
C HIS A 939 0.34 -28.01 -35.55
N VAL A 940 -0.67 -27.36 -34.96
CA VAL A 940 -1.16 -27.70 -33.61
C VAL A 940 -1.67 -29.15 -33.55
N LYS A 941 -2.32 -29.63 -34.62
CA LYS A 941 -2.75 -31.02 -34.73
C LYS A 941 -1.58 -31.99 -34.73
N GLU A 942 -0.52 -31.69 -35.49
CA GLU A 942 0.67 -32.53 -35.59
C GLU A 942 1.52 -32.53 -34.30
N THR A 943 1.67 -31.37 -33.66
CA THR A 943 2.52 -31.22 -32.48
C THR A 943 1.83 -31.64 -31.19
N ASN A 944 0.53 -31.36 -31.05
CA ASN A 944 -0.20 -31.54 -29.79
C ASN A 944 -1.27 -32.64 -29.86
N GLY A 945 -1.64 -33.08 -31.06
CA GLY A 945 -2.70 -34.07 -31.27
C GLY A 945 -4.10 -33.52 -31.04
N LEU A 946 -4.29 -32.20 -31.18
CA LEU A 946 -5.54 -31.49 -30.91
C LEU A 946 -6.04 -30.81 -32.19
N THR A 947 -7.32 -30.96 -32.51
CA THR A 947 -7.94 -30.39 -33.70
C THR A 947 -8.67 -29.11 -33.34
N ILE A 948 -8.21 -27.97 -33.85
CA ILE A 948 -8.83 -26.66 -33.59
C ILE A 948 -10.19 -26.57 -34.29
N CYS A 949 -11.26 -26.41 -33.52
CA CYS A 949 -12.63 -26.20 -34.02
C CYS A 949 -12.96 -24.70 -34.15
N SER A 950 -12.56 -23.91 -33.16
CA SER A 950 -12.67 -22.45 -33.15
C SER A 950 -11.37 -21.78 -32.69
N LEU A 951 -11.11 -20.56 -33.16
CA LEU A 951 -9.92 -19.78 -32.81
C LEU A 951 -10.27 -18.31 -32.66
N PHE A 952 -9.83 -17.69 -31.57
CA PHE A 952 -10.15 -16.32 -31.19
C PHE A 952 -8.90 -15.46 -31.01
N TYR A 953 -9.03 -14.16 -31.27
CA TYR A 953 -8.06 -13.13 -30.90
C TYR A 953 -8.76 -12.04 -30.10
N GLY A 954 -8.56 -12.02 -28.78
CA GLY A 954 -9.43 -11.27 -27.89
C GLY A 954 -10.87 -11.73 -28.04
N THR A 955 -11.80 -10.82 -28.32
CA THR A 955 -13.21 -11.14 -28.58
C THR A 955 -13.51 -11.47 -30.05
N ALA A 956 -12.52 -11.35 -30.94
CA ALA A 956 -12.70 -11.54 -32.38
C ALA A 956 -12.59 -13.02 -32.77
N ILE A 957 -13.56 -13.52 -33.53
CA ILE A 957 -13.58 -14.91 -34.03
C ILE A 957 -12.77 -14.99 -35.32
N LEU A 958 -11.58 -15.59 -35.25
CA LEU A 958 -10.73 -15.83 -36.43
C LEU A 958 -11.25 -17.03 -37.23
N TYR A 959 -11.56 -18.13 -36.54
CA TYR A 959 -12.01 -19.39 -37.13
C TYR A 959 -13.13 -20.02 -36.31
N ASN A 960 -14.11 -20.60 -37.01
CA ASN A 960 -15.20 -21.43 -36.49
C ASN A 960 -15.86 -22.12 -37.70
N GLY A 961 -15.07 -22.91 -38.45
CA GLY A 961 -15.53 -23.59 -39.68
C GLY A 961 -15.52 -22.78 -40.99
N HIS A 962 -15.05 -21.52 -40.98
CA HIS A 962 -14.97 -20.65 -42.16
C HIS A 962 -13.89 -21.11 -43.17
N LYS A 963 -14.28 -21.78 -44.26
CA LYS A 963 -13.35 -22.35 -45.26
C LYS A 963 -12.61 -21.31 -46.11
N ASP A 964 -13.22 -20.15 -46.31
CA ASP A 964 -12.69 -19.02 -47.07
C ASP A 964 -11.46 -18.38 -46.40
N ARG A 965 -11.37 -18.46 -45.07
CA ARG A 965 -10.28 -17.87 -44.26
C ARG A 965 -9.01 -18.75 -44.18
N LEU A 966 -9.12 -20.04 -44.51
CA LEU A 966 -8.04 -21.02 -44.33
C LEU A 966 -6.75 -20.70 -45.09
N LYS A 967 -6.86 -20.03 -46.25
CA LYS A 967 -5.70 -19.69 -47.10
C LYS A 967 -5.03 -18.37 -46.73
N MET A 968 -5.60 -17.61 -45.80
CA MET A 968 -5.06 -16.32 -45.37
C MET A 968 -3.92 -16.51 -44.37
N SER A 969 -2.96 -15.58 -44.37
CA SER A 969 -2.00 -15.47 -43.27
C SER A 969 -2.75 -15.14 -41.97
N VAL A 970 -2.18 -15.57 -40.83
CA VAL A 970 -2.80 -15.32 -39.53
C VAL A 970 -2.90 -13.81 -39.25
N SER A 971 -1.87 -13.04 -39.59
CA SER A 971 -1.83 -11.60 -39.41
C SER A 971 -2.87 -10.86 -40.26
N ASP A 972 -3.01 -11.20 -41.55
CA ASP A 972 -4.02 -10.58 -42.43
C ASP A 972 -5.44 -10.91 -41.96
N LEU A 973 -5.65 -12.12 -41.45
CA LEU A 973 -6.93 -12.53 -40.90
C LEU A 973 -7.29 -11.72 -39.64
N VAL A 974 -6.34 -11.53 -38.72
CA VAL A 974 -6.54 -10.68 -37.54
C VAL A 974 -6.91 -9.25 -37.97
N LYS A 975 -6.21 -8.68 -38.95
CA LYS A 975 -6.53 -7.33 -39.46
C LYS A 975 -7.93 -7.26 -40.07
N MET A 976 -8.32 -8.26 -40.85
CA MET A 976 -9.65 -8.31 -41.46
C MET A 976 -10.76 -8.34 -40.41
N VAL A 977 -10.67 -9.25 -39.43
CA VAL A 977 -11.74 -9.47 -38.46
C VAL A 977 -11.83 -8.32 -37.45
N THR A 978 -10.67 -7.82 -36.99
CA THR A 978 -10.64 -6.72 -36.01
C THR A 978 -10.86 -5.35 -36.65
N LYS A 979 -10.72 -5.24 -37.98
CA LYS A 979 -10.68 -3.98 -38.74
C LYS A 979 -9.62 -3.00 -38.22
N LYS A 980 -8.55 -3.52 -37.61
CA LYS A 980 -7.44 -2.75 -37.03
C LYS A 980 -6.12 -3.31 -37.53
N GLU A 981 -5.16 -2.42 -37.79
CA GLU A 981 -3.78 -2.84 -38.06
C GLU A 981 -3.14 -3.43 -36.80
N ILE A 982 -2.24 -4.39 -36.98
CA ILE A 982 -1.41 -4.93 -35.90
C ILE A 982 -0.28 -3.92 -35.64
N PRO A 983 -0.12 -3.41 -34.41
CA PRO A 983 0.93 -2.44 -34.11
C PRO A 983 2.33 -3.01 -34.40
N PRO A 984 3.27 -2.23 -34.99
CA PRO A 984 4.60 -2.72 -35.37
C PRO A 984 5.45 -3.31 -34.23
N HIS A 985 5.18 -2.88 -32.99
CA HIS A 985 5.86 -3.37 -31.79
C HIS A 985 5.34 -4.75 -31.33
N LYS A 986 4.13 -5.19 -31.75
CA LYS A 986 3.63 -6.52 -31.42
C LYS A 986 4.41 -7.57 -32.20
N LYS A 987 5.17 -8.40 -31.47
CA LYS A 987 5.94 -9.53 -32.02
C LYS A 987 5.28 -10.89 -31.81
N MET A 988 4.25 -10.94 -30.98
CA MET A 988 3.54 -12.16 -30.61
C MET A 988 2.04 -11.87 -30.55
N LEU A 989 1.24 -12.80 -31.08
CA LEU A 989 -0.21 -12.81 -30.98
C LEU A 989 -0.65 -13.93 -30.04
N GLU A 990 -1.47 -13.60 -29.05
CA GLU A 990 -2.12 -14.60 -28.20
C GLU A 990 -3.45 -15.01 -28.83
N LEU A 991 -3.52 -16.26 -29.29
CA LEU A 991 -4.71 -16.84 -29.86
C LEU A 991 -5.32 -17.83 -28.87
N ILE A 992 -6.63 -17.77 -28.69
CA ILE A 992 -7.36 -18.68 -27.78
C ILE A 992 -8.04 -19.74 -28.64
N PRO A 993 -7.61 -21.01 -28.59
CA PRO A 993 -8.25 -22.08 -29.35
C PRO A 993 -9.48 -22.66 -28.64
N SER A 994 -10.28 -23.41 -29.37
CA SER A 994 -11.20 -24.43 -28.88
C SER A 994 -10.95 -25.70 -29.69
N PHE A 995 -11.09 -26.87 -29.07
CA PHE A 995 -10.69 -28.14 -29.68
C PHE A 995 -11.88 -29.08 -29.85
N ASP A 996 -11.95 -29.80 -30.98
CA ASP A 996 -12.99 -30.81 -31.25
C ASP A 996 -13.02 -31.90 -30.18
N GLU A 997 -11.85 -32.23 -29.62
CA GLU A 997 -11.71 -33.28 -28.62
C GLU A 997 -12.22 -32.87 -27.22
N ASP A 998 -12.49 -31.58 -26.98
CA ASP A 998 -12.89 -31.02 -25.69
C ASP A 998 -13.58 -29.64 -25.85
N GLU A 999 -14.71 -29.60 -26.57
CA GLU A 999 -15.38 -28.35 -26.97
C GLU A 999 -15.96 -27.55 -25.78
N ASP A 1000 -16.30 -28.22 -24.68
CA ASP A 1000 -16.90 -27.61 -23.49
C ASP A 1000 -15.84 -27.11 -22.47
N CYS A 1001 -14.55 -27.18 -22.82
CA CYS A 1001 -13.47 -26.81 -21.91
C CYS A 1001 -13.43 -25.28 -21.69
N GLU A 1002 -13.74 -24.84 -20.47
CA GLU A 1002 -13.75 -23.42 -20.11
C GLU A 1002 -12.37 -22.76 -20.13
N THR A 1003 -11.29 -23.53 -20.00
CA THR A 1003 -9.91 -23.01 -19.90
C THR A 1003 -8.94 -23.86 -20.71
N VAL A 1004 -8.25 -23.24 -21.66
CA VAL A 1004 -7.25 -23.90 -22.51
C VAL A 1004 -5.92 -23.12 -22.52
N PRO A 1005 -4.78 -23.77 -22.81
CA PRO A 1005 -3.54 -23.06 -23.02
C PRO A 1005 -3.64 -22.17 -24.26
N THR A 1006 -3.14 -20.94 -24.15
CA THR A 1006 -3.10 -20.01 -25.27
C THR A 1006 -2.08 -20.44 -26.31
N ILE A 1007 -2.36 -20.21 -27.60
CA ILE A 1007 -1.36 -20.29 -28.67
C ILE A 1007 -0.59 -18.98 -28.73
N ARG A 1008 0.72 -19.03 -28.50
CA ARG A 1008 1.63 -17.89 -28.66
C ARG A 1008 2.21 -17.92 -30.06
N TYR A 1009 1.57 -17.18 -30.96
CA TYR A 1009 1.95 -17.12 -32.37
C TYR A 1009 2.97 -16.00 -32.60
N MET A 1010 4.22 -16.38 -32.84
CA MET A 1010 5.33 -15.46 -33.09
C MET A 1010 5.25 -14.90 -34.51
N LEU A 1011 5.27 -13.57 -34.66
CA LEU A 1011 5.25 -12.88 -35.96
C LEU A 1011 6.64 -12.74 -36.59
N LEU A 1012 7.69 -13.13 -35.86
CA LEU A 1012 9.10 -12.94 -36.16
C LEU A 1012 9.63 -13.87 -37.25
#